data_AF-A0A5N5KYA6-F1
#
_entry.id   AF-A0A5N5KYA6-F1
#
_cell.length_a   1.000
_cell.length_b   1.000
_cell.length_c   1.000
_cell.angle_alpha   90.00
_cell.angle_beta   90.00
_cell.angle_gamma   90.00
#
_symmetry.space_group_name_H-M   'P 1'
#
loop_
_entity.id
_entity.type
_entity.pdbx_description
1 polymer ?
#
loop_
_entity_poly.entity_id
_entity_poly.type
_entity_poly.pdbx_seq_one_letter_code
_entity_poly.pdbx_strand_id
1 'polypeptide(L)'
;MASSSIELDAFLRPLAMDTGLVLKLAKDLTSTFKTLSRESPDQFLTTPISEPILRHVAQSDSGRFLAIDIGGTNLRVGFVELLGKTPSDKQSNGVDGHRNAANGHAEQEKPTHDRLRLLLEHKEPIGNHLKNEKAEDLFKWIGSIIAGVVRKAVDELGLPSNADLPMGVTFSFPMYQSSLSQARLKDMGKGFAITSNLDLGEHLMKGYHSNWTPDIPRIKIAAISNDTIATLVSHIYQFPVESGQKTAMGLIVGTGCNATILMKLSSLPENKRPEHISVLPGQNPEDVRIAVNTEWSINGTAAPLRDLGLISSWDTDLDEAGERPGFQPLEYMTAGRYLGELARLAFLDFLTTVLRHDPTDLPGALHQRFGLTTTFISQFYPDSKKGPMLDQLRKEFNPTAQSDFNWAQDHANALHRIAKAIEVRAAGIIAAATLALLVCTEELPAWDSPPSAVTEEDNIPELVVGWTGGCIQHFQTYLQDCQTFLDAVLSLEYNGNPPARVVFSPCHDGGIKGAGILVPAALASETGCQLQGNPSGISCTSTANMSEERATGAQQGRDSSNNRKPRTWPTSTDASRSAHDQGEAANEEAPDLPVPRFPIEPVFEPELLESPMFHNMERHMNGRRPTKGHPRQHAPSRQSASDEEVFADETPEADVETPLLKKVAGSTSSCSSSNSSNATTTNEPTKDPDNPYTGGVTVPQFWSIFLVVACTFFIFCFDATILASSHPVITSYFGASHSASWLSTAFLLTSTTFQPLVVRYSDTVGRKWPYVVTMGIFAGATVWCALAGSMTSLIVARAVCGLGAGGAMSCGGVLAGDLVPIEIRGIYQSYLNIAFGTGGMLGAALGGVMADHLGWRWEFGVQVPLILVCMAVAAWLIPANAGLYDNKRESLVESMKVFDFTGSGLMTVSITFLIIGLNLGGNILPWSHPLILTSLTLFTLGFPLFLLAERRATRPIMPLELVSTVPNANIVLSNFLGAVLINALIFNVPLYFQGVLLKSATTSGLYLLVPTVVSSVTGTATGYLIYRTKRLKWPLMVGSAGFLTGTVFLTSLDRSCPEALFLLALVPASAGQGFSFPGTFMALLNLWEQRRQSVVTSTIVLWRSLGMVLGVAGSSLVVQNALLFYLRQYVDLPGGEEENRSVIELVREKVAAVKGLEGVAREQVIRSYEDALRLTFLCCAVLAVGNLLLVAPIRLPRLGKGERRG
;
A
#
# COMPACT_ATOMS: atom_id res chain seq x y z
N MET A 1 -11.54 47.16 -5.02
CA MET A 1 -12.63 46.39 -4.38
C MET A 1 -13.94 46.47 -5.15
N ALA A 2 -14.55 47.63 -5.40
CA ALA A 2 -15.83 47.69 -6.15
C ALA A 2 -15.70 47.36 -7.66
N SER A 3 -14.61 47.75 -8.34
CA SER A 3 -14.43 47.37 -9.76
C SER A 3 -14.04 45.90 -9.93
N SER A 4 -13.19 45.36 -9.05
CA SER A 4 -12.76 43.95 -9.08
C SER A 4 -13.90 42.98 -8.76
N SER A 5 -14.91 43.38 -7.96
CA SER A 5 -16.09 42.53 -7.74
C SER A 5 -17.00 42.47 -8.96
N ILE A 6 -17.19 43.59 -9.66
CA ILE A 6 -17.99 43.70 -10.89
C ILE A 6 -17.33 42.91 -12.04
N GLU A 7 -16.01 42.97 -12.15
CA GLU A 7 -15.25 42.19 -13.14
C GLU A 7 -15.36 40.68 -12.86
N LEU A 8 -15.33 40.27 -11.58
CA LEU A 8 -15.54 38.88 -11.19
C LEU A 8 -16.99 38.42 -11.45
N ASP A 9 -18.00 39.28 -11.23
CA ASP A 9 -19.40 38.97 -11.59
C ASP A 9 -19.57 38.73 -13.09
N ALA A 10 -18.95 39.56 -13.92
CA ALA A 10 -18.95 39.38 -15.37
C ALA A 10 -18.21 38.10 -15.79
N PHE A 11 -17.07 37.80 -15.14
CA PHE A 11 -16.27 36.60 -15.37
C PHE A 11 -17.02 35.31 -15.01
N LEU A 12 -17.78 35.32 -13.90
CA LEU A 12 -18.53 34.16 -13.42
C LEU A 12 -19.86 33.94 -14.16
N ARG A 13 -20.27 34.84 -15.06
CA ARG A 13 -21.53 34.75 -15.80
C ARG A 13 -21.75 33.41 -16.53
N PRO A 14 -20.75 32.76 -17.13
CA PRO A 14 -20.92 31.42 -17.73
C PRO A 14 -21.27 30.31 -16.72
N LEU A 15 -21.04 30.54 -15.42
CA LEU A 15 -21.38 29.60 -14.34
C LEU A 15 -22.69 29.96 -13.63
N ALA A 16 -23.33 31.06 -14.00
CA ALA A 16 -24.52 31.54 -13.32
C ALA A 16 -25.70 30.58 -13.50
N MET A 17 -26.38 30.26 -12.40
CA MET A 17 -27.62 29.49 -12.39
C MET A 17 -28.72 30.24 -11.68
N ASP A 18 -29.92 30.22 -12.26
CA ASP A 18 -31.14 30.71 -11.64
C ASP A 18 -32.26 29.66 -11.75
N THR A 19 -33.32 29.84 -10.97
CA THR A 19 -34.46 28.91 -10.91
C THR A 19 -35.13 28.70 -12.29
N GLY A 20 -35.19 29.72 -13.14
CA GLY A 20 -35.78 29.62 -14.47
C GLY A 20 -34.95 28.77 -15.43
N LEU A 21 -33.62 28.89 -15.34
CA LEU A 21 -32.68 28.06 -16.10
C LEU A 21 -32.71 26.60 -15.63
N VAL A 22 -32.80 26.37 -14.31
CA VAL A 22 -32.99 25.02 -13.75
C VAL A 22 -34.29 24.39 -14.23
N LEU A 23 -35.40 25.14 -14.25
CA LEU A 23 -36.69 24.65 -14.75
C LEU A 23 -36.61 24.27 -16.25
N LYS A 24 -36.01 25.13 -17.09
CA LYS A 24 -35.81 24.83 -18.52
C LYS A 24 -34.97 23.56 -18.70
N LEU A 25 -33.84 23.49 -18.00
CA LEU A 25 -32.97 22.31 -18.01
C LEU A 25 -33.72 21.05 -17.56
N ALA A 26 -34.58 21.15 -16.53
CA ALA A 26 -35.39 20.02 -16.08
C ALA A 26 -36.36 19.54 -17.17
N LYS A 27 -37.02 20.46 -17.89
CA LYS A 27 -37.92 20.12 -19.01
C LYS A 27 -37.16 19.45 -20.17
N ASP A 28 -36.01 19.99 -20.55
CA ASP A 28 -35.18 19.45 -21.64
C ASP A 28 -34.51 18.11 -21.26
N LEU A 29 -34.11 17.95 -19.99
CA LEU A 29 -33.62 16.67 -19.48
C LEU A 29 -34.74 15.64 -19.39
N THR A 30 -36.00 16.01 -19.12
CA THR A 30 -37.12 15.04 -19.14
C THR A 30 -37.31 14.43 -20.52
N SER A 31 -37.28 15.24 -21.58
CA SER A 31 -37.39 14.71 -22.94
C SER A 31 -36.18 13.84 -23.29
N THR A 32 -34.98 14.30 -22.94
CA THR A 32 -33.72 13.56 -23.13
C THR A 32 -33.75 12.21 -22.41
N PHE A 33 -34.11 12.17 -21.12
CA PHE A 33 -34.21 10.94 -20.34
C PHE A 33 -35.29 9.98 -20.85
N LYS A 34 -36.43 10.48 -21.34
CA LYS A 34 -37.42 9.64 -22.02
C LYS A 34 -36.85 8.99 -23.28
N THR A 35 -36.09 9.72 -24.09
CA THR A 35 -35.41 9.16 -25.27
C THR A 35 -34.32 8.15 -24.87
N LEU A 36 -33.43 8.51 -23.94
CA LEU A 36 -32.35 7.65 -23.46
C LEU A 36 -32.88 6.35 -22.82
N SER A 37 -33.96 6.44 -22.04
CA SER A 37 -34.60 5.26 -21.44
C SER A 37 -35.11 4.26 -22.48
N ARG A 38 -35.48 4.72 -23.68
CA ARG A 38 -35.94 3.87 -24.78
C ARG A 38 -34.80 3.39 -25.68
N GLU A 39 -33.90 4.29 -26.06
CA GLU A 39 -32.98 4.08 -27.19
C GLU A 39 -31.55 3.75 -26.76
N SER A 40 -31.08 4.25 -25.61
CA SER A 40 -29.66 4.14 -25.25
C SER A 40 -29.30 2.71 -24.83
N PRO A 41 -28.30 2.07 -25.44
CA PRO A 41 -27.80 0.76 -24.99
C PRO A 41 -26.94 0.86 -23.72
N ASP A 42 -26.52 2.08 -23.36
CA ASP A 42 -25.56 2.34 -22.31
C ASP A 42 -26.13 2.98 -21.05
N GLN A 43 -27.37 3.46 -21.12
CA GLN A 43 -28.05 4.18 -20.05
C GLN A 43 -29.44 3.59 -19.79
N PHE A 44 -29.96 3.82 -18.58
CA PHE A 44 -31.20 3.21 -18.09
C PHE A 44 -31.12 1.67 -18.13
N LEU A 45 -30.09 1.15 -17.49
CA LEU A 45 -29.84 -0.28 -17.33
C LEU A 45 -30.87 -0.86 -16.36
N THR A 46 -31.73 -1.73 -16.86
CA THR A 46 -32.81 -2.37 -16.10
C THR A 46 -32.26 -3.47 -15.22
N THR A 47 -32.93 -3.70 -14.08
CA THR A 47 -32.56 -4.77 -13.14
C THR A 47 -33.77 -5.64 -12.83
N PRO A 48 -33.57 -6.92 -12.45
CA PRO A 48 -34.66 -7.82 -12.05
C PRO A 48 -35.22 -7.50 -10.65
N ILE A 49 -34.84 -6.36 -10.05
CA ILE A 49 -35.27 -5.94 -8.71
C ILE A 49 -36.59 -5.20 -8.84
N SER A 50 -37.68 -5.83 -8.38
CA SER A 50 -39.01 -5.22 -8.36
C SER A 50 -39.34 -4.54 -7.03
N GLU A 51 -40.03 -3.42 -7.10
CA GLU A 51 -40.47 -2.65 -5.93
C GLU A 51 -41.30 -3.48 -4.92
N PRO A 52 -42.23 -4.36 -5.35
CA PRO A 52 -43.01 -5.18 -4.41
C PRO A 52 -42.16 -6.09 -3.52
N ILE A 53 -41.08 -6.66 -4.05
CA ILE A 53 -40.17 -7.54 -3.29
C ILE A 53 -39.38 -6.70 -2.27
N LEU A 54 -38.85 -5.56 -2.70
CA LEU A 54 -38.11 -4.66 -1.82
C LEU A 54 -38.95 -4.20 -0.63
N ARG A 55 -40.23 -3.89 -0.88
CA ARG A 55 -41.17 -3.45 0.15
C ARG A 55 -41.67 -4.59 1.04
N HIS A 56 -41.79 -5.81 0.53
CA HIS A 56 -42.15 -6.99 1.32
C HIS A 56 -41.03 -7.37 2.31
N VAL A 57 -39.79 -7.43 1.84
CA VAL A 57 -38.60 -7.71 2.68
C VAL A 57 -38.47 -6.69 3.81
N ALA A 58 -38.80 -5.43 3.52
CA ALA A 58 -38.86 -4.36 4.51
C ALA A 58 -39.91 -4.56 5.61
N GLN A 59 -40.76 -5.59 5.56
CA GLN A 59 -41.83 -5.83 6.53
C GLN A 59 -41.68 -7.12 7.33
N SER A 60 -41.06 -8.18 6.79
CA SER A 60 -41.13 -9.54 7.36
C SER A 60 -39.80 -10.17 7.77
N ASP A 61 -38.66 -9.72 7.23
CA ASP A 61 -37.44 -10.53 7.26
C ASP A 61 -36.51 -10.16 8.42
N SER A 62 -36.02 -11.21 9.10
CA SER A 62 -34.99 -11.13 10.13
C SER A 62 -33.91 -12.17 9.85
N GLY A 63 -32.66 -11.85 10.15
CA GLY A 63 -31.54 -12.74 9.85
C GLY A 63 -30.23 -11.99 9.62
N ARG A 64 -29.13 -12.75 9.54
CA ARG A 64 -27.78 -12.20 9.30
C ARG A 64 -27.33 -12.61 7.90
N PHE A 65 -26.95 -11.62 7.10
CA PHE A 65 -26.59 -11.84 5.70
C PHE A 65 -25.20 -11.28 5.42
N LEU A 66 -24.35 -12.05 4.75
CA LEU A 66 -23.04 -11.59 4.35
C LEU A 66 -23.20 -10.53 3.24
N ALA A 67 -22.51 -9.42 3.39
CA ALA A 67 -22.60 -8.29 2.47
C ALA A 67 -21.20 -7.76 2.14
N ILE A 68 -21.01 -7.40 0.87
CA ILE A 68 -19.80 -6.78 0.37
C ILE A 68 -20.14 -5.54 -0.45
N ASP A 69 -19.40 -4.46 -0.22
CA ASP A 69 -19.48 -3.20 -0.94
C ASP A 69 -18.09 -2.87 -1.50
N ILE A 70 -17.94 -3.05 -2.81
CA ILE A 70 -16.73 -2.81 -3.56
C ILE A 70 -16.82 -1.38 -4.10
N GLY A 71 -16.31 -0.41 -3.34
CA GLY A 71 -16.28 0.99 -3.78
C GLY A 71 -15.11 1.30 -4.71
N GLY A 72 -15.04 2.53 -5.21
CA GLY A 72 -13.89 2.99 -6.02
C GLY A 72 -12.59 3.17 -5.21
N THR A 73 -12.66 3.31 -3.89
CA THR A 73 -11.51 3.59 -3.02
C THR A 73 -11.36 2.59 -1.87
N ASN A 74 -12.46 2.02 -1.38
CA ASN A 74 -12.45 1.11 -0.24
C ASN A 74 -13.34 -0.09 -0.53
N LEU A 75 -12.91 -1.26 -0.05
CA LEU A 75 -13.69 -2.47 0.08
C LEU A 75 -14.30 -2.50 1.48
N ARG A 76 -15.57 -2.88 1.59
CA ARG A 76 -16.21 -3.17 2.87
C ARG A 76 -16.83 -4.56 2.82
N VAL A 77 -16.60 -5.37 3.84
CA VAL A 77 -17.17 -6.71 3.97
C VAL A 77 -17.68 -6.87 5.39
N GLY A 78 -18.88 -7.40 5.58
CA GLY A 78 -19.47 -7.58 6.90
C GLY A 78 -20.79 -8.35 6.85
N PHE A 79 -21.41 -8.51 8.02
CA PHE A 79 -22.73 -9.11 8.14
C PHE A 79 -23.77 -8.02 8.42
N VAL A 80 -24.83 -7.98 7.63
CA VAL A 80 -26.00 -7.14 7.88
C VAL A 80 -27.02 -7.99 8.62
N GLU A 81 -27.32 -7.62 9.85
CA GLU A 81 -28.37 -8.22 10.68
C GLU A 81 -29.66 -7.41 10.52
N LEU A 82 -30.69 -8.04 9.95
CA LEU A 82 -32.04 -7.50 9.86
C LEU A 82 -32.81 -7.91 11.12
N LEU A 83 -33.40 -6.95 11.82
CA LEU A 83 -34.02 -7.19 13.14
C LEU A 83 -35.54 -7.48 13.08
N GLY A 84 -36.17 -7.38 11.90
CA GLY A 84 -37.62 -7.52 11.75
C GLY A 84 -38.43 -6.42 12.47
N LYS A 85 -39.77 -6.51 12.46
CA LYS A 85 -40.65 -5.67 13.31
C LYS A 85 -40.87 -6.38 14.67
N THR A 86 -40.56 -5.74 15.79
CA THR A 86 -40.93 -6.23 17.14
C THR A 86 -42.44 -6.02 17.40
N PRO A 87 -43.13 -6.93 18.13
CA PRO A 87 -44.59 -6.84 18.36
C PRO A 87 -45.09 -5.61 19.14
N SER A 88 -44.21 -4.75 19.65
CA SER A 88 -44.54 -3.59 20.48
C SER A 88 -45.05 -2.35 19.71
N ASP A 89 -45.00 -2.36 18.37
CA ASP A 89 -45.36 -1.19 17.53
C ASP A 89 -46.87 -0.90 17.43
N LYS A 90 -47.69 -1.43 18.34
CA LYS A 90 -49.15 -1.20 18.37
C LYS A 90 -49.64 -0.16 19.38
N GLN A 91 -48.78 0.54 20.12
CA GLN A 91 -49.24 1.53 21.10
C GLN A 91 -48.34 2.76 21.21
N SER A 92 -48.68 3.81 20.46
CA SER A 92 -48.73 5.18 20.99
C SER A 92 -49.62 6.07 20.11
N ASN A 93 -50.94 5.93 20.28
CA ASN A 93 -51.86 7.03 20.00
C ASN A 93 -51.62 8.12 21.05
N GLY A 94 -51.29 9.35 20.63
CA GLY A 94 -51.08 10.46 21.55
C GLY A 94 -50.86 11.78 20.82
N VAL A 95 -51.93 12.57 20.80
CA VAL A 95 -52.08 13.95 20.32
C VAL A 95 -51.04 14.87 20.97
N ASP A 96 -50.42 15.76 20.19
CA ASP A 96 -50.34 17.20 20.45
C ASP A 96 -49.59 17.95 19.34
N GLY A 97 -50.31 18.86 18.70
CA GLY A 97 -49.78 19.78 17.70
C GLY A 97 -49.13 20.99 18.33
N HIS A 98 -47.98 21.40 17.80
CA HIS A 98 -47.64 22.81 17.58
C HIS A 98 -46.47 22.90 16.60
N ARG A 99 -46.74 23.45 15.41
CA ARG A 99 -45.73 23.96 14.48
C ARG A 99 -45.10 25.23 15.08
N ASN A 100 -43.78 25.36 14.99
CA ASN A 100 -43.13 26.67 14.86
C ASN A 100 -41.92 26.55 13.92
N ALA A 101 -41.92 27.42 12.92
CA ALA A 101 -40.83 27.67 12.00
C ALA A 101 -39.83 28.64 12.62
N ALA A 102 -38.52 28.38 12.46
CA ALA A 102 -37.41 29.33 12.26
C ALA A 102 -36.08 28.79 12.83
N ASN A 103 -35.04 28.87 12.00
CA ASN A 103 -33.61 29.02 12.30
C ASN A 103 -32.86 27.95 13.14
N GLY A 104 -31.83 27.38 12.50
CA GLY A 104 -30.46 27.31 13.04
C GLY A 104 -30.17 26.30 14.16
N HIS A 105 -29.30 25.34 13.84
CA HIS A 105 -28.50 24.53 14.78
C HIS A 105 -29.20 24.00 16.05
N ALA A 106 -29.76 22.80 15.95
CA ALA A 106 -29.86 21.90 17.09
C ALA A 106 -29.80 20.45 16.60
N GLU A 107 -28.93 19.66 17.22
CA GLU A 107 -28.98 18.20 17.21
C GLU A 107 -30.39 17.77 17.66
N GLN A 108 -31.20 17.26 16.72
CA GLN A 108 -32.39 16.50 17.06
C GLN A 108 -32.06 15.01 16.92
N GLU A 109 -31.57 14.44 18.02
CA GLU A 109 -31.70 13.01 18.28
C GLU A 109 -33.19 12.65 18.31
N LYS A 110 -33.73 12.24 17.15
CA LYS A 110 -34.91 11.37 17.12
C LYS A 110 -34.42 9.94 17.29
N PRO A 111 -35.07 9.10 18.11
CA PRO A 111 -34.67 7.73 18.30
C PRO A 111 -34.98 6.96 17.01
N THR A 112 -34.00 6.83 16.11
CA THR A 112 -34.11 5.88 15.01
C THR A 112 -34.06 4.50 15.63
N HIS A 113 -35.22 3.84 15.70
CA HIS A 113 -35.28 2.40 15.91
C HIS A 113 -34.49 1.75 14.77
N ASP A 114 -33.21 1.44 15.02
CA ASP A 114 -32.28 0.91 14.04
C ASP A 114 -32.80 -0.47 13.60
N ARG A 115 -33.46 -0.52 12.43
CA ARG A 115 -34.10 -1.75 11.90
C ARG A 115 -33.09 -2.79 11.41
N LEU A 116 -31.82 -2.40 11.32
CA LEU A 116 -30.71 -3.23 10.89
C LEU A 116 -29.45 -2.88 11.69
N ARG A 117 -28.50 -3.82 11.75
CA ARG A 117 -27.18 -3.62 12.35
C ARG A 117 -26.09 -4.16 11.44
N LEU A 118 -24.94 -3.49 11.42
CA LEU A 118 -23.75 -3.99 10.73
C LEU A 118 -22.82 -4.65 11.75
N LEU A 119 -22.49 -5.92 11.51
CA LEU A 119 -21.67 -6.77 12.36
C LEU A 119 -20.38 -7.16 11.63
N LEU A 120 -19.29 -7.27 12.39
CA LEU A 120 -17.98 -7.74 11.88
C LEU A 120 -17.50 -6.99 10.62
N GLU A 121 -17.83 -5.70 10.50
CA GLU A 121 -17.40 -4.90 9.36
C GLU A 121 -15.87 -4.82 9.29
N HIS A 122 -15.35 -5.19 8.13
CA HIS A 122 -13.98 -4.98 7.74
C HIS A 122 -13.95 -4.00 6.57
N LYS A 123 -13.26 -2.88 6.77
CA LYS A 123 -13.06 -1.84 5.75
C LYS A 123 -11.58 -1.75 5.42
N GLU A 124 -11.25 -1.97 4.16
CA GLU A 124 -9.87 -1.99 3.66
C GLU A 124 -9.76 -1.11 2.41
N PRO A 125 -8.77 -0.20 2.31
CA PRO A 125 -8.58 0.59 1.10
C PRO A 125 -8.17 -0.29 -0.07
N ILE A 126 -8.81 -0.10 -1.23
CA ILE A 126 -8.42 -0.79 -2.47
C ILE A 126 -7.18 -0.09 -3.01
N GLY A 127 -6.02 -0.73 -2.87
CA GLY A 127 -4.76 -0.20 -3.41
C GLY A 127 -4.83 -0.02 -4.92
N ASN A 128 -4.19 1.01 -5.48
CA ASN A 128 -4.29 1.30 -6.92
C ASN A 128 -3.75 0.16 -7.81
N HIS A 129 -2.87 -0.71 -7.30
CA HIS A 129 -2.44 -1.92 -7.99
C HIS A 129 -3.61 -2.87 -8.23
N LEU A 130 -4.43 -3.13 -7.21
CA LEU A 130 -5.60 -3.99 -7.34
C LEU A 130 -6.62 -3.44 -8.34
N LYS A 131 -6.61 -2.12 -8.57
CA LYS A 131 -7.45 -1.52 -9.59
C LYS A 131 -6.81 -1.67 -10.98
N ASN A 132 -5.52 -1.38 -11.10
CA ASN A 132 -4.84 -1.28 -12.39
C ASN A 132 -4.20 -2.61 -12.88
N GLU A 133 -4.17 -3.67 -12.07
CA GLU A 133 -3.65 -5.00 -12.42
C GLU A 133 -4.76 -5.92 -13.00
N LYS A 134 -4.49 -7.22 -13.20
CA LYS A 134 -5.47 -8.17 -13.73
C LYS A 134 -6.66 -8.31 -12.78
N ALA A 135 -7.88 -8.33 -13.33
CA ALA A 135 -9.11 -8.50 -12.56
C ALA A 135 -9.08 -9.72 -11.60
N GLU A 136 -8.42 -10.81 -11.96
CA GLU A 136 -8.29 -12.00 -11.10
C GLU A 136 -7.59 -11.71 -9.76
N ASP A 137 -6.58 -10.83 -9.75
CA ASP A 137 -5.81 -10.49 -8.54
C ASP A 137 -6.66 -9.65 -7.57
N LEU A 138 -7.48 -8.73 -8.11
CA LEU A 138 -8.49 -7.99 -7.36
C LEU A 138 -9.47 -8.95 -6.68
N PHE A 139 -10.04 -9.89 -7.42
CA PHE A 139 -11.04 -10.82 -6.88
C PHE A 139 -10.44 -11.84 -5.91
N LYS A 140 -9.18 -12.26 -6.12
CA LYS A 140 -8.46 -13.12 -5.17
C LYS A 140 -8.18 -12.41 -3.85
N TRP A 141 -7.79 -11.14 -3.92
CA TRP A 141 -7.62 -10.29 -2.74
C TRP A 141 -8.96 -10.08 -2.01
N ILE A 142 -10.03 -9.71 -2.73
CA ILE A 142 -11.39 -9.61 -2.18
C ILE A 142 -11.80 -10.91 -1.50
N GLY A 143 -11.57 -12.06 -2.16
CA GLY A 143 -11.87 -13.39 -1.62
C GLY A 143 -11.16 -13.70 -0.31
N SER A 144 -9.89 -13.28 -0.16
CA SER A 144 -9.13 -13.43 1.09
C SER A 144 -9.74 -12.63 2.25
N ILE A 145 -10.25 -11.43 1.96
CA ILE A 145 -10.92 -10.57 2.94
C ILE A 145 -12.26 -11.19 3.34
N ILE A 146 -13.06 -11.66 2.37
CA ILE A 146 -14.33 -12.36 2.65
C ILE A 146 -14.08 -13.57 3.54
N ALA A 147 -13.10 -14.43 3.20
CA ALA A 147 -12.75 -15.60 4.01
C ALA A 147 -12.32 -15.22 5.44
N GLY A 148 -11.58 -14.11 5.60
CA GLY A 148 -11.20 -13.58 6.90
C GLY A 148 -12.39 -13.13 7.75
N VAL A 149 -13.39 -12.47 7.15
CA VAL A 149 -14.62 -12.03 7.84
C VAL A 149 -15.53 -13.21 8.16
N VAL A 150 -15.69 -14.16 7.23
CA VAL A 150 -16.49 -15.38 7.46
C VAL A 150 -15.88 -16.23 8.58
N ARG A 151 -14.56 -16.37 8.63
CA ARG A 151 -13.88 -17.11 9.72
C ARG A 151 -14.16 -16.50 11.09
N LYS A 152 -14.04 -15.17 11.20
CA LYS A 152 -14.42 -14.46 12.44
C LYS A 152 -15.89 -14.65 12.79
N ALA A 153 -16.76 -14.75 11.80
CA ALA A 153 -18.18 -14.95 12.02
C ALA A 153 -18.52 -16.39 12.47
N VAL A 154 -17.78 -17.39 12.01
CA VAL A 154 -17.87 -18.75 12.57
C VAL A 154 -17.49 -18.74 14.05
N ASP A 155 -16.39 -18.06 14.39
CA ASP A 155 -15.90 -17.98 15.78
C ASP A 155 -16.82 -17.16 16.70
N GLU A 156 -17.27 -15.98 16.27
CA GLU A 156 -17.98 -15.01 17.11
C GLU A 156 -19.52 -15.11 17.03
N LEU A 157 -20.06 -15.54 15.88
CA LEU A 157 -21.51 -15.60 15.63
C LEU A 157 -22.06 -17.04 15.57
N GLY A 158 -21.19 -18.05 15.66
CA GLY A 158 -21.58 -19.47 15.68
C GLY A 158 -22.17 -19.96 14.36
N LEU A 159 -21.68 -19.46 13.23
CA LEU A 159 -22.18 -19.86 11.91
C LEU A 159 -21.86 -21.34 11.62
N PRO A 160 -22.83 -22.12 11.11
CA PRO A 160 -22.60 -23.51 10.75
C PRO A 160 -21.68 -23.60 9.51
N SER A 161 -20.62 -24.40 9.58
CA SER A 161 -19.68 -24.62 8.47
C SER A 161 -20.26 -25.49 7.34
N ASN A 162 -21.39 -26.16 7.58
CA ASN A 162 -21.96 -27.17 6.69
C ASN A 162 -23.00 -26.60 5.70
N ALA A 163 -23.35 -25.32 5.80
CA ALA A 163 -24.40 -24.68 5.01
C ALA A 163 -23.82 -23.54 4.16
N ASP A 164 -24.27 -23.43 2.92
CA ASP A 164 -23.87 -22.34 2.03
C ASP A 164 -24.37 -21.00 2.57
N LEU A 165 -23.46 -20.03 2.65
CA LEU A 165 -23.72 -18.70 3.18
C LEU A 165 -24.08 -17.75 2.02
N PRO A 166 -25.33 -17.25 1.95
CA PRO A 166 -25.73 -16.35 0.89
C PRO A 166 -25.10 -14.96 1.08
N MET A 167 -24.56 -14.40 0.00
CA MET A 167 -23.86 -13.11 -0.02
C MET A 167 -24.52 -12.11 -0.97
N GLY A 168 -24.70 -10.89 -0.48
CA GLY A 168 -25.09 -9.73 -1.27
C GLY A 168 -23.87 -8.92 -1.68
N VAL A 169 -23.83 -8.47 -2.94
CA VAL A 169 -22.72 -7.75 -3.53
C VAL A 169 -23.20 -6.39 -4.03
N THR A 170 -22.49 -5.34 -3.66
CA THR A 170 -22.58 -4.04 -4.28
C THR A 170 -21.26 -3.72 -4.96
N PHE A 171 -21.32 -3.33 -6.24
CA PHE A 171 -20.14 -2.88 -6.97
C PHE A 171 -20.46 -1.61 -7.77
N SER A 172 -19.70 -0.54 -7.55
CA SER A 172 -19.88 0.78 -8.18
C SER A 172 -19.51 0.84 -9.67
N PHE A 173 -19.96 -0.13 -10.49
CA PHE A 173 -19.71 -0.18 -11.94
C PHE A 173 -21.00 -0.37 -12.74
N PRO A 174 -21.07 0.14 -13.98
CA PRO A 174 -22.14 -0.20 -14.89
C PRO A 174 -22.10 -1.69 -15.22
N MET A 175 -23.26 -2.33 -15.20
CA MET A 175 -23.37 -3.79 -15.36
C MET A 175 -24.65 -4.18 -16.09
N TYR A 176 -24.58 -5.26 -16.86
CA TYR A 176 -25.75 -5.96 -17.39
C TYR A 176 -26.13 -7.07 -16.41
N GLN A 177 -27.41 -7.12 -16.01
CA GLN A 177 -27.91 -8.13 -15.08
C GLN A 177 -28.97 -8.99 -15.75
N SER A 178 -28.69 -10.29 -15.88
CA SER A 178 -29.66 -11.29 -16.34
C SER A 178 -30.55 -11.80 -15.19
N SER A 179 -30.03 -11.81 -13.97
CA SER A 179 -30.73 -12.23 -12.75
C SER A 179 -30.23 -11.43 -11.54
N LEU A 180 -30.86 -11.62 -10.37
CA LEU A 180 -30.40 -10.98 -9.13
C LEU A 180 -28.97 -11.40 -8.77
N SER A 181 -28.58 -12.64 -9.06
CA SER A 181 -27.28 -13.21 -8.66
C SER A 181 -26.20 -13.13 -9.74
N GLN A 182 -26.54 -12.73 -10.98
CA GLN A 182 -25.62 -12.67 -12.11
C GLN A 182 -25.50 -11.24 -12.66
N ALA A 183 -24.25 -10.79 -12.85
CA ALA A 183 -23.95 -9.49 -13.43
C ALA A 183 -22.67 -9.55 -14.26
N ARG A 184 -22.73 -8.98 -15.47
CA ARG A 184 -21.58 -8.77 -16.34
C ARG A 184 -21.19 -7.30 -16.38
N LEU A 185 -19.92 -7.02 -16.13
CA LEU A 185 -19.42 -5.63 -16.07
C LEU A 185 -19.24 -5.04 -17.47
N LYS A 186 -19.54 -3.75 -17.61
CA LYS A 186 -19.30 -2.99 -18.85
C LYS A 186 -17.91 -2.35 -18.87
N ASP A 187 -17.42 -2.04 -20.06
CA ASP A 187 -16.08 -1.48 -20.32
C ASP A 187 -15.94 0.00 -19.92
N MET A 188 -15.99 0.31 -18.63
CA MET A 188 -16.14 1.70 -18.20
C MET A 188 -15.19 2.05 -17.05
N GLY A 189 -14.25 2.94 -17.37
CA GLY A 189 -13.17 3.39 -16.49
C GLY A 189 -13.65 4.07 -15.21
N LYS A 190 -13.12 3.58 -14.09
CA LYS A 190 -12.97 4.29 -12.81
C LYS A 190 -11.55 4.08 -12.25
N GLY A 191 -10.58 3.97 -13.15
CA GLY A 191 -9.21 3.54 -12.84
C GLY A 191 -9.08 2.06 -12.48
N PHE A 192 -9.97 1.20 -13.02
CA PHE A 192 -9.86 -0.26 -12.89
C PHE A 192 -9.61 -0.89 -14.26
N ALA A 193 -8.61 -1.77 -14.38
CA ALA A 193 -8.27 -2.57 -15.56
C ALA A 193 -9.13 -3.84 -15.62
N ILE A 194 -10.45 -3.65 -15.64
CA ILE A 194 -11.43 -4.74 -15.77
C ILE A 194 -11.89 -4.80 -17.22
N THR A 195 -11.68 -5.94 -17.88
CA THR A 195 -12.14 -6.18 -19.26
C THR A 195 -13.67 -6.19 -19.33
N SER A 196 -14.22 -5.76 -20.47
CA SER A 196 -15.64 -5.89 -20.79
C SER A 196 -16.15 -7.33 -20.68
N ASN A 197 -17.40 -7.49 -20.21
CA ASN A 197 -18.13 -8.75 -20.05
C ASN A 197 -17.64 -9.70 -18.94
N LEU A 198 -16.87 -9.22 -17.96
CA LEU A 198 -16.50 -10.03 -16.80
C LEU A 198 -17.72 -10.39 -15.95
N ASP A 199 -17.93 -11.69 -15.70
CA ASP A 199 -18.95 -12.18 -14.75
C ASP A 199 -18.49 -11.97 -13.31
N LEU A 200 -19.12 -11.00 -12.64
CA LEU A 200 -18.72 -10.57 -11.30
C LEU A 200 -18.95 -11.67 -10.26
N GLY A 201 -20.05 -12.42 -10.38
CA GLY A 201 -20.41 -13.44 -9.41
C GLY A 201 -19.41 -14.61 -9.46
N GLU A 202 -19.09 -15.08 -10.66
CA GLU A 202 -18.14 -16.18 -10.84
C GLU A 202 -16.74 -15.83 -10.31
N HIS A 203 -16.26 -14.60 -10.56
CA HIS A 203 -14.94 -14.19 -10.12
C HIS A 203 -14.85 -14.01 -8.60
N LEU A 204 -15.88 -13.45 -7.96
CA LEU A 204 -15.95 -13.35 -6.49
C LEU A 204 -15.95 -14.74 -5.84
N MET A 205 -16.71 -15.68 -6.40
CA MET A 205 -16.75 -17.07 -5.95
C MET A 205 -15.38 -17.74 -6.11
N LYS A 206 -14.74 -17.59 -7.27
CA LYS A 206 -13.39 -18.14 -7.55
C LYS A 206 -12.35 -17.55 -6.59
N GLY A 207 -12.42 -16.25 -6.32
CA GLY A 207 -11.56 -15.56 -5.36
C GLY A 207 -11.73 -16.09 -3.93
N TYR A 208 -12.97 -16.28 -3.49
CA TYR A 208 -13.26 -16.87 -2.17
C TYR A 208 -12.81 -18.32 -2.07
N HIS A 209 -13.16 -19.15 -3.06
CA HIS A 209 -12.77 -20.57 -3.09
C HIS A 209 -11.26 -20.78 -3.05
N SER A 210 -10.48 -19.87 -3.64
CA SER A 210 -9.02 -19.90 -3.58
C SER A 210 -8.47 -19.75 -2.15
N ASN A 211 -9.28 -19.24 -1.21
CA ASN A 211 -8.94 -19.02 0.19
C ASN A 211 -9.87 -19.83 1.14
N TRP A 212 -10.70 -20.72 0.59
CA TRP A 212 -11.67 -21.51 1.35
C TRP A 212 -11.01 -22.72 2.01
N THR A 213 -11.42 -22.98 3.24
CA THR A 213 -11.00 -24.12 4.05
C THR A 213 -12.24 -24.81 4.66
N PRO A 214 -12.21 -26.12 4.94
CA PRO A 214 -13.41 -26.86 5.41
C PRO A 214 -14.02 -26.37 6.73
N ASP A 215 -13.30 -25.57 7.50
CA ASP A 215 -13.74 -24.94 8.76
C ASP A 215 -14.67 -23.73 8.56
N ILE A 216 -14.77 -23.19 7.35
CA ILE A 216 -15.67 -22.07 7.03
C ILE A 216 -16.71 -22.48 5.98
N PRO A 217 -17.95 -21.95 6.03
CA PRO A 217 -18.98 -22.30 5.06
C PRO A 217 -18.57 -21.89 3.64
N ARG A 218 -19.11 -22.59 2.64
CA ARG A 218 -19.06 -22.09 1.26
C ARG A 218 -19.95 -20.86 1.16
N ILE A 219 -19.72 -20.00 0.16
CA ILE A 219 -20.59 -18.86 -0.10
C ILE A 219 -21.42 -19.12 -1.36
N LYS A 220 -22.57 -18.46 -1.48
CA LYS A 220 -23.37 -18.38 -2.71
C LYS A 220 -23.69 -16.91 -2.97
N ILE A 221 -23.46 -16.42 -4.18
CA ILE A 221 -23.92 -15.06 -4.54
C ILE A 221 -25.45 -15.09 -4.66
N ALA A 222 -26.13 -14.39 -3.77
CA ALA A 222 -27.58 -14.29 -3.76
C ALA A 222 -28.07 -13.07 -4.55
N ALA A 223 -27.38 -11.94 -4.39
CA ALA A 223 -27.73 -10.70 -5.07
C ALA A 223 -26.48 -9.89 -5.43
N ILE A 224 -26.51 -9.25 -6.59
CA ILE A 224 -25.54 -8.27 -7.07
C ILE A 224 -26.31 -6.99 -7.43
N SER A 225 -25.74 -5.83 -7.11
CA SER A 225 -26.32 -4.53 -7.44
C SER A 225 -25.26 -3.46 -7.65
N ASN A 226 -25.65 -2.39 -8.34
CA ASN A 226 -24.91 -1.14 -8.36
C ASN A 226 -25.07 -0.37 -7.03
N ASP A 227 -24.13 0.52 -6.71
CA ASP A 227 -24.14 1.31 -5.46
C ASP A 227 -25.34 2.24 -5.32
N THR A 228 -25.81 2.83 -6.42
CA THR A 228 -27.02 3.66 -6.42
C THR A 228 -28.29 2.84 -6.14
N ILE A 229 -28.35 1.59 -6.63
CA ILE A 229 -29.44 0.65 -6.34
C ILE A 229 -29.41 0.25 -4.87
N ALA A 230 -28.23 -0.13 -4.36
CA ALA A 230 -28.07 -0.47 -2.95
C ALA A 230 -28.49 0.69 -2.03
N THR A 231 -28.17 1.93 -2.41
CA THR A 231 -28.61 3.15 -1.73
C THR A 231 -30.14 3.28 -1.71
N LEU A 232 -30.80 3.09 -2.86
CA LEU A 232 -32.27 3.11 -2.95
C LEU A 232 -32.90 2.03 -2.05
N VAL A 233 -32.41 0.80 -2.13
CA VAL A 233 -32.91 -0.35 -1.37
C VAL A 233 -32.74 -0.13 0.14
N SER A 234 -31.56 0.31 0.56
CA SER A 234 -31.25 0.62 1.95
C SER A 234 -32.20 1.68 2.52
N HIS A 235 -32.50 2.71 1.73
CA HIS A 235 -33.42 3.77 2.15
C HIS A 235 -34.88 3.28 2.22
N ILE A 236 -35.36 2.51 1.24
CA ILE A 236 -36.71 1.91 1.25
C ILE A 236 -36.90 1.02 2.49
N TYR A 237 -35.89 0.25 2.88
CA TYR A 237 -35.97 -0.64 4.04
C TYR A 237 -36.03 0.12 5.37
N GLN A 238 -35.19 1.14 5.51
CA GLN A 238 -35.10 1.93 6.74
C GLN A 238 -36.34 2.82 6.94
N PHE A 239 -36.94 3.31 5.86
CA PHE A 239 -38.07 4.24 5.88
C PHE A 239 -39.28 3.70 5.09
N PRO A 240 -40.05 2.76 5.69
CA PRO A 240 -41.25 2.23 5.06
C PRO A 240 -42.35 3.30 4.93
N VAL A 241 -43.24 3.08 3.95
CA VAL A 241 -44.29 4.01 3.49
C VAL A 241 -45.30 4.44 4.56
N GLU A 242 -45.39 3.71 5.68
CA GLU A 242 -46.24 4.02 6.84
C GLU A 242 -45.92 5.38 7.51
N SER A 243 -44.87 6.07 7.05
CA SER A 243 -44.38 7.37 7.54
C SER A 243 -44.90 8.61 6.78
N GLY A 244 -45.74 8.43 5.74
CA GLY A 244 -46.18 9.55 4.87
C GLY A 244 -45.13 9.99 3.84
N GLN A 245 -44.01 9.27 3.76
CA GLN A 245 -42.90 9.49 2.85
C GLN A 245 -42.77 8.31 1.87
N LYS A 246 -42.50 8.61 0.60
CA LYS A 246 -42.23 7.59 -0.43
C LYS A 246 -40.84 7.80 -1.02
N THR A 247 -39.95 6.84 -0.79
CA THR A 247 -38.64 6.84 -1.46
C THR A 247 -38.81 6.56 -2.94
N ALA A 248 -38.38 7.48 -3.80
CA ALA A 248 -38.57 7.41 -5.25
C ALA A 248 -37.26 7.22 -6.03
N MET A 249 -36.13 7.63 -5.43
CA MET A 249 -34.84 7.69 -6.12
C MET A 249 -33.69 7.47 -5.14
N GLY A 250 -32.65 6.77 -5.59
CA GLY A 250 -31.34 6.70 -4.95
C GLY A 250 -30.35 7.56 -5.71
N LEU A 251 -29.63 8.45 -5.02
CA LEU A 251 -28.67 9.39 -5.62
C LEU A 251 -27.28 9.24 -5.01
N ILE A 252 -26.25 9.24 -5.86
CA ILE A 252 -24.85 9.32 -5.44
C ILE A 252 -24.20 10.56 -6.05
N VAL A 253 -23.63 11.41 -5.20
CA VAL A 253 -22.81 12.57 -5.60
C VAL A 253 -21.55 12.59 -4.74
N GLY A 254 -20.53 11.86 -5.19
CA GLY A 254 -19.27 11.64 -4.49
C GLY A 254 -18.09 11.91 -5.41
N THR A 255 -17.20 10.93 -5.57
CA THR A 255 -16.14 10.98 -6.58
C THR A 255 -16.69 11.00 -8.00
N GLY A 256 -17.74 10.21 -8.26
CA GLY A 256 -18.58 10.25 -9.47
C GLY A 256 -20.02 10.64 -9.15
N CYS A 257 -20.89 10.65 -10.15
CA CYS A 257 -22.32 10.96 -9.98
C CYS A 257 -23.22 9.97 -10.73
N ASN A 258 -24.21 9.41 -10.05
CA ASN A 258 -25.18 8.49 -10.65
C ASN A 258 -26.51 8.45 -9.87
N ALA A 259 -27.58 7.98 -10.50
CA ALA A 259 -28.89 7.82 -9.90
C ALA A 259 -29.58 6.50 -10.30
N THR A 260 -30.39 5.96 -9.37
CA THR A 260 -31.32 4.85 -9.64
C THR A 260 -32.74 5.31 -9.34
N ILE A 261 -33.66 4.91 -10.21
CA ILE A 261 -35.10 5.23 -10.15
C ILE A 261 -35.96 3.97 -10.29
N LEU A 262 -37.23 4.08 -9.95
CA LEU A 262 -38.22 3.03 -10.15
C LEU A 262 -39.08 3.33 -11.38
N MET A 263 -39.03 2.48 -12.41
CA MET A 263 -39.81 2.64 -13.64
C MET A 263 -40.82 1.51 -13.82
N LYS A 264 -42.01 1.84 -14.33
CA LYS A 264 -43.01 0.83 -14.71
C LYS A 264 -42.48 -0.03 -15.84
N LEU A 265 -42.70 -1.34 -15.79
CA LEU A 265 -42.26 -2.25 -16.83
C LEU A 265 -42.86 -1.89 -18.20
N SER A 266 -44.14 -1.49 -18.22
CA SER A 266 -44.85 -1.00 -19.41
C SER A 266 -44.23 0.26 -20.05
N SER A 267 -43.48 1.07 -19.30
CA SER A 267 -42.82 2.27 -19.82
C SER A 267 -41.52 1.98 -20.59
N LEU A 268 -41.01 0.75 -20.47
CA LEU A 268 -39.76 0.30 -21.07
C LEU A 268 -40.03 -0.53 -22.34
N PRO A 269 -39.23 -0.36 -23.40
CA PRO A 269 -39.37 -1.15 -24.62
C PRO A 269 -38.98 -2.62 -24.38
N GLU A 270 -39.57 -3.55 -25.12
CA GLU A 270 -39.39 -5.00 -24.92
C GLU A 270 -37.92 -5.44 -24.88
N ASN A 271 -37.07 -4.85 -25.72
CA ASN A 271 -35.63 -5.14 -25.78
C ASN A 271 -34.82 -4.74 -24.53
N LYS A 272 -35.39 -3.90 -23.64
CA LYS A 272 -34.78 -3.49 -22.38
C LYS A 272 -35.43 -4.17 -21.17
N ARG A 273 -36.49 -4.94 -21.34
CA ARG A 273 -37.16 -5.59 -20.21
C ARG A 273 -36.29 -6.76 -19.68
N PRO A 274 -36.16 -6.93 -18.36
CA PRO A 274 -35.50 -8.10 -17.78
C PRO A 274 -36.19 -9.40 -18.24
N GLU A 275 -35.41 -10.46 -18.46
CA GLU A 275 -35.95 -11.78 -18.85
C GLU A 275 -36.85 -12.39 -17.77
N HIS A 276 -36.52 -12.14 -16.50
CA HIS A 276 -37.25 -12.65 -15.35
C HIS A 276 -37.47 -11.55 -14.31
N ILE A 277 -38.72 -11.39 -13.87
CA ILE A 277 -39.10 -10.47 -12.80
C ILE A 277 -40.00 -11.24 -11.83
N SER A 278 -39.69 -11.17 -10.54
CA SER A 278 -40.56 -11.71 -9.51
C SER A 278 -41.67 -10.71 -9.18
N VAL A 279 -42.90 -11.23 -9.18
CA VAL A 279 -44.15 -10.47 -8.99
C VAL A 279 -44.92 -11.12 -7.85
N LEU A 280 -45.59 -10.31 -7.02
CA LEU A 280 -46.44 -10.86 -5.95
C LEU A 280 -47.69 -11.54 -6.54
N PRO A 281 -48.25 -12.56 -5.88
CA PRO A 281 -49.47 -13.25 -6.35
C PRO A 281 -50.62 -12.26 -6.59
N GLY A 282 -51.18 -12.24 -7.80
CA GLY A 282 -52.33 -11.40 -8.17
C GLY A 282 -51.99 -10.00 -8.72
N GLN A 283 -50.73 -9.62 -8.84
CA GLN A 283 -50.32 -8.37 -9.51
C GLN A 283 -50.10 -8.58 -11.02
N ASN A 284 -50.49 -7.58 -11.81
CA ASN A 284 -50.20 -7.53 -13.24
C ASN A 284 -48.71 -7.19 -13.46
N PRO A 285 -47.92 -8.03 -14.15
CA PRO A 285 -46.50 -7.76 -14.41
C PRO A 285 -46.23 -6.41 -15.11
N GLU A 286 -47.13 -5.93 -15.96
CA GLU A 286 -46.96 -4.67 -16.72
C GLU A 286 -47.02 -3.40 -15.84
N ASP A 287 -47.68 -3.49 -14.69
CA ASP A 287 -47.84 -2.39 -13.72
C ASP A 287 -46.73 -2.39 -12.66
N VAL A 288 -45.88 -3.43 -12.63
CA VAL A 288 -44.77 -3.57 -11.69
C VAL A 288 -43.70 -2.53 -12.02
N ARG A 289 -43.19 -1.89 -10.96
CA ARG A 289 -42.03 -1.01 -11.05
C ARG A 289 -40.76 -1.76 -10.73
N ILE A 290 -39.74 -1.57 -11.56
CA ILE A 290 -38.41 -2.15 -11.38
C ILE A 290 -37.37 -1.06 -11.16
N ALA A 291 -36.31 -1.39 -10.43
CA ALA A 291 -35.16 -0.51 -10.28
C ALA A 291 -34.39 -0.42 -11.60
N VAL A 292 -34.13 0.82 -12.03
CA VAL A 292 -33.39 1.15 -13.23
C VAL A 292 -32.21 2.04 -12.84
N ASN A 293 -31.00 1.55 -13.12
CA ASN A 293 -29.77 2.32 -12.97
C ASN A 293 -29.63 3.24 -14.18
N THR A 294 -29.67 4.55 -13.96
CA THR A 294 -29.75 5.51 -15.06
C THR A 294 -28.45 5.66 -15.82
N GLU A 295 -27.30 5.59 -15.14
CA GLU A 295 -25.99 5.99 -15.69
C GLU A 295 -26.09 7.34 -16.43
N TRP A 296 -26.86 8.27 -15.86
CA TRP A 296 -27.23 9.55 -16.46
C TRP A 296 -26.05 10.49 -16.77
N SER A 297 -24.86 10.13 -16.28
CA SER A 297 -23.63 10.87 -16.47
C SER A 297 -22.95 10.56 -17.79
N ILE A 298 -23.21 9.40 -18.39
CA ILE A 298 -22.69 8.99 -19.71
C ILE A 298 -23.24 9.90 -20.82
N ASN A 299 -22.45 10.07 -21.88
CA ASN A 299 -22.79 10.83 -23.07
C ASN A 299 -24.23 10.56 -23.56
N GLY A 300 -24.98 11.65 -23.76
CA GLY A 300 -26.42 11.63 -24.05
C GLY A 300 -27.17 12.82 -23.44
N THR A 301 -26.64 13.38 -22.34
CA THR A 301 -27.21 14.54 -21.63
C THR A 301 -26.57 15.88 -22.00
N ALA A 302 -25.52 15.88 -22.84
CA ALA A 302 -24.76 17.09 -23.21
C ALA A 302 -25.55 18.11 -24.02
N ALA A 303 -26.50 17.69 -24.86
CA ALA A 303 -27.20 18.59 -25.77
C ALA A 303 -28.03 19.67 -25.02
N PRO A 304 -28.91 19.33 -24.06
CA PRO A 304 -29.59 20.33 -23.23
C PRO A 304 -28.64 21.29 -22.50
N LEU A 305 -27.53 20.77 -22.00
CA LEU A 305 -26.51 21.56 -21.31
C LEU A 305 -25.83 22.56 -22.26
N ARG A 306 -25.56 22.15 -23.50
CA ARG A 306 -24.94 22.98 -24.54
C ARG A 306 -25.92 24.04 -25.06
N ASP A 307 -27.16 23.66 -25.32
CA ASP A 307 -28.21 24.55 -25.86
C ASP A 307 -28.57 25.68 -24.88
N LEU A 308 -28.51 25.38 -23.58
CA LEU A 308 -28.70 26.36 -22.50
C LEU A 308 -27.42 27.13 -22.13
N GLY A 309 -26.29 26.86 -22.79
CA GLY A 309 -25.02 27.55 -22.55
C GLY A 309 -24.38 27.23 -21.19
N LEU A 310 -24.69 26.07 -20.60
CA LEU A 310 -24.19 25.65 -19.29
C LEU A 310 -22.77 25.03 -19.34
N ILE A 311 -22.34 24.61 -20.52
CA ILE A 311 -20.97 24.14 -20.78
C ILE A 311 -20.10 25.35 -21.06
N SER A 312 -19.23 25.70 -20.11
CA SER A 312 -18.26 26.78 -20.23
C SER A 312 -17.01 26.34 -21.00
N SER A 313 -16.13 27.29 -21.33
CA SER A 313 -14.81 27.00 -21.88
C SER A 313 -13.99 26.12 -20.95
N TRP A 314 -14.03 26.36 -19.64
CA TRP A 314 -13.29 25.55 -18.66
C TRP A 314 -13.79 24.11 -18.58
N ASP A 315 -15.09 23.87 -18.81
CA ASP A 315 -15.62 22.51 -18.90
C ASP A 315 -15.10 21.80 -20.15
N THR A 316 -14.97 22.54 -21.26
CA THR A 316 -14.44 22.02 -22.52
C THR A 316 -12.96 21.67 -22.36
N ASP A 317 -12.16 22.55 -21.76
CA ASP A 317 -10.74 22.29 -21.47
C ASP A 317 -10.55 21.07 -20.55
N LEU A 318 -11.43 20.94 -19.54
CA LEU A 318 -11.42 19.82 -18.61
C LEU A 318 -11.77 18.49 -19.31
N ASP A 319 -12.77 18.50 -20.19
CA ASP A 319 -13.23 17.36 -20.97
C ASP A 319 -12.17 16.91 -22.00
N GLU A 320 -11.59 17.85 -22.75
CA GLU A 320 -10.53 17.57 -23.74
C GLU A 320 -9.26 16.99 -23.10
N ALA A 321 -8.93 17.41 -21.89
CA ALA A 321 -7.82 16.85 -21.13
C ALA A 321 -8.17 15.48 -20.50
N GLY A 322 -9.45 15.09 -20.47
CA GLY A 322 -9.97 13.84 -19.90
C GLY A 322 -9.43 12.57 -20.55
N GLU A 323 -9.54 11.43 -19.86
CA GLU A 323 -9.12 10.12 -20.38
C GLU A 323 -9.93 9.68 -21.63
N ARG A 324 -11.19 10.10 -21.71
CA ARG A 324 -12.11 9.88 -22.83
C ARG A 324 -12.93 11.15 -23.06
N PRO A 325 -12.47 12.11 -23.87
CA PRO A 325 -13.20 13.35 -24.13
C PRO A 325 -14.63 13.08 -24.65
N GLY A 326 -15.60 13.84 -24.15
CA GLY A 326 -17.03 13.74 -24.46
C GLY A 326 -17.76 12.59 -23.77
N PHE A 327 -17.10 11.84 -22.89
CA PHE A 327 -17.65 10.60 -22.36
C PHE A 327 -18.67 10.81 -21.22
N GLN A 328 -18.39 11.70 -20.27
CA GLN A 328 -19.25 11.93 -19.08
C GLN A 328 -19.55 13.41 -18.78
N PRO A 329 -20.28 14.10 -19.68
CA PRO A 329 -20.47 15.55 -19.60
C PRO A 329 -21.08 16.04 -18.28
N LEU A 330 -22.06 15.30 -17.73
CA LEU A 330 -22.73 15.68 -16.49
C LEU A 330 -21.83 15.43 -15.26
N GLU A 331 -20.98 14.40 -15.31
CA GLU A 331 -20.06 14.09 -14.20
C GLU A 331 -18.97 15.15 -14.05
N TYR A 332 -18.40 15.65 -15.15
CA TYR A 332 -17.37 16.69 -15.13
C TYR A 332 -17.83 17.97 -14.43
N MET A 333 -19.13 18.27 -14.49
CA MET A 333 -19.72 19.48 -13.91
C MET A 333 -20.32 19.30 -12.52
N THR A 334 -20.45 18.08 -12.00
CA THR A 334 -21.17 17.81 -10.74
C THR A 334 -20.41 16.95 -9.74
N ALA A 335 -19.43 16.16 -10.18
CA ALA A 335 -18.79 15.18 -9.33
C ALA A 335 -17.46 15.66 -8.73
N GLY A 336 -17.18 15.21 -7.51
CA GLY A 336 -16.04 15.66 -6.73
C GLY A 336 -14.67 15.30 -7.28
N ARG A 337 -14.56 14.41 -8.28
CA ARG A 337 -13.30 14.18 -9.01
C ARG A 337 -12.86 15.41 -9.81
N TYR A 338 -13.82 16.23 -10.29
CA TYR A 338 -13.59 17.22 -11.34
C TYR A 338 -13.74 18.67 -10.87
N LEU A 339 -14.59 18.94 -9.87
CA LEU A 339 -14.89 20.31 -9.45
C LEU A 339 -13.66 21.10 -8.95
N GLY A 340 -12.69 20.44 -8.31
CA GLY A 340 -11.40 21.04 -7.92
C GLY A 340 -10.57 21.50 -9.10
N GLU A 341 -10.52 20.69 -10.16
CA GLU A 341 -9.78 21.01 -11.37
C GLU A 341 -10.49 22.10 -12.18
N LEU A 342 -11.82 22.05 -12.25
CA LEU A 342 -12.61 23.11 -12.84
C LEU A 342 -12.37 24.45 -12.12
N ALA A 343 -12.29 24.44 -10.78
CA ALA A 343 -11.95 25.62 -10.00
C ALA A 343 -10.50 26.09 -10.27
N ARG A 344 -9.55 25.17 -10.50
CA ARG A 344 -8.18 25.52 -10.88
C ARG A 344 -8.15 26.25 -12.23
N LEU A 345 -8.82 25.70 -13.24
CA LEU A 345 -8.88 26.25 -14.59
C LEU A 345 -9.51 27.65 -14.58
N ALA A 346 -10.68 27.80 -13.95
CA ALA A 346 -11.35 29.08 -13.82
C ALA A 346 -10.54 30.10 -13.00
N PHE A 347 -9.85 29.67 -11.94
CA PHE A 347 -9.03 30.57 -11.13
C PHE A 347 -7.76 31.01 -11.84
N LEU A 348 -7.09 30.11 -12.56
CA LEU A 348 -5.91 30.45 -13.37
C LEU A 348 -6.29 31.42 -14.51
N ASP A 349 -7.41 31.18 -15.19
CA ASP A 349 -7.93 32.10 -16.20
C ASP A 349 -8.22 33.47 -15.58
N PHE A 350 -8.96 33.53 -14.46
CA PHE A 350 -9.25 34.80 -13.78
C PHE A 350 -7.98 35.59 -13.41
N LEU A 351 -6.96 34.91 -12.88
CA LEU A 351 -5.70 35.54 -12.50
C LEU A 351 -4.95 36.12 -13.71
N THR A 352 -4.99 35.44 -14.84
CA THR A 352 -4.20 35.81 -16.04
C THR A 352 -4.94 36.74 -16.99
N THR A 353 -6.24 36.57 -17.20
CA THR A 353 -7.02 37.36 -18.17
C THR A 353 -7.66 38.59 -17.54
N VAL A 354 -8.23 38.45 -16.33
CA VAL A 354 -8.90 39.56 -15.64
C VAL A 354 -7.93 40.36 -14.79
N LEU A 355 -7.20 39.69 -13.89
CA LEU A 355 -6.23 40.36 -13.00
C LEU A 355 -4.88 40.65 -13.67
N ARG A 356 -4.65 40.12 -14.89
CA ARG A 356 -3.45 40.37 -15.72
C ARG A 356 -2.13 40.06 -15.02
N HIS A 357 -2.11 39.03 -14.17
CA HIS A 357 -0.86 38.48 -13.63
C HIS A 357 -0.12 37.72 -14.72
N ASP A 358 1.20 37.84 -14.76
CA ASP A 358 2.04 37.05 -15.66
C ASP A 358 1.94 35.57 -15.27
N PRO A 359 1.58 34.66 -16.19
CA PRO A 359 1.56 33.22 -15.92
C PRO A 359 2.86 32.69 -15.31
N THR A 360 4.02 33.24 -15.65
CA THR A 360 5.31 32.77 -15.09
C THR A 360 5.50 33.10 -13.62
N ASP A 361 4.78 34.10 -13.11
CA ASP A 361 4.89 34.55 -11.73
C ASP A 361 3.96 33.77 -10.78
N LEU A 362 2.94 33.10 -11.33
CA LEU A 362 1.97 32.31 -10.57
C LEU A 362 2.57 30.98 -10.07
N PRO A 363 2.16 30.48 -8.88
CA PRO A 363 2.68 29.23 -8.33
C PRO A 363 2.52 28.03 -9.28
N GLY A 364 3.58 27.22 -9.41
CA GLY A 364 3.59 26.06 -10.32
C GLY A 364 2.47 25.05 -10.08
N ALA A 365 1.97 24.91 -8.85
CA ALA A 365 0.83 24.04 -8.55
C ALA A 365 -0.47 24.49 -9.23
N LEU A 366 -0.64 25.77 -9.59
CA LEU A 366 -1.78 26.22 -10.40
C LEU A 366 -1.66 25.81 -11.86
N HIS A 367 -0.47 25.52 -12.36
CA HIS A 367 -0.25 25.03 -13.72
C HIS A 367 -0.33 23.49 -13.82
N GLN A 368 -0.23 22.81 -12.68
CA GLN A 368 -0.34 21.36 -12.61
C GLN A 368 -1.80 20.92 -12.64
N ARG A 369 -2.12 20.00 -13.54
CA ARG A 369 -3.43 19.35 -13.60
C ARG A 369 -3.73 18.67 -12.25
N PHE A 370 -4.95 18.87 -11.76
CA PHE A 370 -5.41 18.48 -10.43
C PHE A 370 -4.61 19.09 -9.26
N GLY A 371 -3.89 20.19 -9.51
CA GLY A 371 -3.13 20.92 -8.49
C GLY A 371 -4.00 21.64 -7.46
N LEU A 372 -5.31 21.74 -7.70
CA LEU A 372 -6.31 22.17 -6.73
C LEU A 372 -7.34 21.06 -6.51
N THR A 373 -7.46 20.59 -5.28
CA THR A 373 -8.36 19.47 -4.96
C THR A 373 -9.75 19.95 -4.57
N THR A 374 -10.77 19.16 -4.90
CA THR A 374 -12.15 19.42 -4.44
C THR A 374 -12.25 19.46 -2.92
N THR A 375 -11.45 18.65 -2.22
CA THR A 375 -11.38 18.62 -0.75
C THR A 375 -10.84 19.92 -0.15
N PHE A 376 -9.95 20.61 -0.86
CA PHE A 376 -9.47 21.92 -0.42
C PHE A 376 -10.57 22.98 -0.60
N ILE A 377 -11.12 23.12 -1.81
CA ILE A 377 -12.10 24.16 -2.12
C ILE A 377 -13.45 23.97 -1.39
N SER A 378 -13.80 22.73 -1.04
CA SER A 378 -14.99 22.45 -0.24
C SER A 378 -14.90 23.02 1.18
N GLN A 379 -13.69 23.19 1.69
CA GLN A 379 -13.41 23.71 3.04
C GLN A 379 -12.92 25.17 3.00
N PHE A 380 -12.93 25.80 1.82
CA PHE A 380 -12.42 27.13 1.55
C PHE A 380 -13.57 28.15 1.48
N TYR A 381 -13.98 28.65 2.64
CA TYR A 381 -15.08 29.62 2.79
C TYR A 381 -14.88 30.52 4.03
N PRO A 382 -15.57 31.67 4.12
CA PRO A 382 -15.51 32.54 5.29
C PRO A 382 -15.86 31.77 6.57
N ASP A 383 -15.09 31.94 7.64
CA ASP A 383 -15.29 31.24 8.93
C ASP A 383 -14.99 29.72 8.93
N SER A 384 -14.23 29.24 7.94
CA SER A 384 -13.69 27.88 7.95
C SER A 384 -12.87 27.61 9.23
N LYS A 385 -13.05 26.42 9.83
CA LYS A 385 -12.34 25.96 11.04
C LYS A 385 -10.81 25.89 10.86
N LYS A 386 -10.31 26.04 9.63
CA LYS A 386 -8.89 26.00 9.25
C LYS A 386 -8.18 27.37 9.30
N GLY A 387 -8.88 28.46 9.62
CA GLY A 387 -8.30 29.81 9.75
C GLY A 387 -8.69 30.76 8.60
N PRO A 388 -8.12 31.98 8.52
CA PRO A 388 -8.45 32.95 7.47
C PRO A 388 -8.18 32.41 6.06
N MET A 389 -9.06 32.69 5.11
CA MET A 389 -8.96 32.17 3.73
C MET A 389 -7.64 32.53 3.04
N LEU A 390 -7.11 33.73 3.29
CA LEU A 390 -5.83 34.14 2.72
C LEU A 390 -4.66 33.27 3.19
N ASP A 391 -4.66 32.88 4.47
CA ASP A 391 -3.62 32.02 5.03
C ASP A 391 -3.75 30.59 4.51
N GLN A 392 -4.98 30.11 4.32
CA GLN A 392 -5.25 28.83 3.67
C GLN A 392 -4.73 28.82 2.22
N LEU A 393 -4.99 29.88 1.46
CA LEU A 393 -4.53 30.02 0.08
C LEU A 393 -3.00 30.05 -0.01
N ARG A 394 -2.34 30.78 0.88
CA ARG A 394 -0.87 30.83 0.99
C ARG A 394 -0.27 29.49 1.37
N LYS A 395 -0.91 28.75 2.26
CA LYS A 395 -0.46 27.42 2.69
C LYS A 395 -0.57 26.40 1.56
N GLU A 396 -1.68 26.45 0.81
CA GLU A 396 -1.92 25.55 -0.32
C GLU A 396 -0.96 25.84 -1.48
N PHE A 397 -0.84 27.12 -1.85
CA PHE A 397 0.01 27.59 -2.94
C PHE A 397 1.20 28.37 -2.39
N ASN A 398 2.21 27.65 -1.90
CA ASN A 398 3.42 28.28 -1.37
C ASN A 398 4.22 28.88 -2.55
N PRO A 399 4.42 30.21 -2.63
CA PRO A 399 5.19 30.81 -3.71
C PRO A 399 6.61 30.27 -3.70
N THR A 400 7.11 29.89 -4.87
CA THR A 400 8.51 29.51 -5.07
C THR A 400 9.41 30.70 -4.75
N ALA A 401 10.61 30.46 -4.20
CA ALA A 401 11.57 31.50 -3.80
C ALA A 401 12.10 32.40 -4.95
N GLN A 402 11.51 32.29 -6.14
CA GLN A 402 11.88 32.97 -7.38
C GLN A 402 10.75 33.85 -7.96
N SER A 403 9.53 33.85 -7.40
CA SER A 403 8.47 34.76 -7.88
C SER A 403 8.11 35.83 -6.86
N ASP A 404 8.00 37.08 -7.33
CA ASP A 404 7.59 38.23 -6.52
C ASP A 404 6.06 38.26 -6.28
N PHE A 405 5.35 37.22 -6.73
CA PHE A 405 3.89 37.12 -6.63
C PHE A 405 3.44 36.88 -5.18
N ASN A 406 2.59 37.78 -4.69
CA ASN A 406 2.05 37.72 -3.34
C ASN A 406 0.54 37.53 -3.33
N TRP A 407 0.08 36.55 -2.56
CA TRP A 407 -1.33 36.34 -2.32
C TRP A 407 -1.93 37.51 -1.53
N ALA A 408 -3.00 38.10 -2.07
CA ALA A 408 -3.81 39.15 -1.46
C ALA A 408 -5.21 38.64 -1.13
N GLN A 409 -5.92 39.36 -0.25
CA GLN A 409 -7.28 39.01 0.18
C GLN A 409 -8.25 38.90 -1.00
N ASP A 410 -8.08 39.73 -2.02
CA ASP A 410 -8.92 39.70 -3.23
C ASP A 410 -8.77 38.38 -4.01
N HIS A 411 -7.58 37.77 -4.02
CA HIS A 411 -7.36 36.44 -4.63
C HIS A 411 -8.11 35.34 -3.87
N ALA A 412 -8.08 35.39 -2.53
CA ALA A 412 -8.80 34.44 -1.69
C ALA A 412 -10.32 34.59 -1.85
N ASN A 413 -10.82 35.83 -1.90
CA ASN A 413 -12.23 36.10 -2.15
C ASN A 413 -12.64 35.61 -3.55
N ALA A 414 -11.80 35.82 -4.57
CA ALA A 414 -12.05 35.34 -5.93
C ALA A 414 -12.14 33.82 -5.99
N LEU A 415 -11.18 33.08 -5.42
CA LEU A 415 -11.21 31.62 -5.41
C LEU A 415 -12.46 31.08 -4.68
N HIS A 416 -12.83 31.67 -3.54
CA HIS A 416 -14.04 31.27 -2.82
C HIS A 416 -15.30 31.48 -3.68
N ARG A 417 -15.43 32.64 -4.33
CA ARG A 417 -16.57 32.95 -5.19
C ARG A 417 -16.63 32.07 -6.44
N ILE A 418 -15.49 31.74 -7.04
CA ILE A 418 -15.39 30.77 -8.15
C ILE A 418 -15.87 29.40 -7.68
N ALA A 419 -15.34 28.91 -6.55
CA ALA A 419 -15.75 27.62 -5.99
C ALA A 419 -17.25 27.60 -5.68
N LYS A 420 -17.81 28.69 -5.13
CA LYS A 420 -19.24 28.81 -4.85
C LYS A 420 -20.09 28.85 -6.13
N ALA A 421 -19.66 29.55 -7.17
CA ALA A 421 -20.37 29.57 -8.46
C ALA A 421 -20.39 28.18 -9.11
N ILE A 422 -19.27 27.45 -9.06
CA ILE A 422 -19.17 26.06 -9.54
C ILE A 422 -20.14 25.16 -8.76
N GLU A 423 -20.17 25.27 -7.43
CA GLU A 423 -21.07 24.50 -6.56
C GLU A 423 -22.55 24.79 -6.85
N VAL A 424 -22.94 26.06 -6.91
CA VAL A 424 -24.33 26.47 -7.20
C VAL A 424 -24.75 25.97 -8.58
N ARG A 425 -23.83 26.00 -9.57
CA ARG A 425 -24.09 25.42 -10.88
C ARG A 425 -24.34 23.92 -10.81
N ALA A 426 -23.46 23.21 -10.13
CA ALA A 426 -23.56 21.78 -9.90
C ALA A 426 -24.86 21.42 -9.15
N ALA A 427 -25.31 22.24 -8.20
CA ALA A 427 -26.57 22.11 -7.49
C ALA A 427 -27.80 22.28 -8.39
N GLY A 428 -27.79 23.30 -9.25
CA GLY A 428 -28.86 23.50 -10.24
C GLY A 428 -28.98 22.33 -11.21
N ILE A 429 -27.85 21.79 -11.70
CA ILE A 429 -27.84 20.63 -12.61
C ILE A 429 -28.40 19.38 -11.91
N ILE A 430 -27.97 19.08 -10.67
CA ILE A 430 -28.47 17.92 -9.91
C ILE A 430 -29.96 18.07 -9.59
N ALA A 431 -30.43 19.27 -9.21
CA ALA A 431 -31.83 19.53 -8.95
C ALA A 431 -32.68 19.35 -10.22
N ALA A 432 -32.25 19.92 -11.36
CA ALA A 432 -32.93 19.77 -12.64
C ALA A 432 -33.01 18.30 -13.07
N ALA A 433 -31.90 17.57 -12.99
CA ALA A 433 -31.86 16.15 -13.37
C ALA A 433 -32.73 15.28 -12.44
N THR A 434 -32.76 15.59 -11.14
CA THR A 434 -33.62 14.90 -10.16
C THR A 434 -35.09 15.08 -10.50
N LEU A 435 -35.55 16.32 -10.72
CA LEU A 435 -36.93 16.59 -11.13
C LEU A 435 -37.26 15.95 -12.47
N ALA A 436 -36.33 16.04 -13.43
CA ALA A 436 -36.51 15.48 -14.76
C ALA A 436 -36.75 13.96 -14.72
N LEU A 437 -36.01 13.24 -13.87
CA LEU A 437 -36.19 11.81 -13.66
C LEU A 437 -37.51 11.50 -12.94
N LEU A 438 -37.89 12.25 -11.90
CA LEU A 438 -39.15 12.03 -11.20
C LEU A 438 -40.38 12.25 -12.10
N VAL A 439 -40.31 13.22 -13.03
CA VAL A 439 -41.33 13.39 -14.07
C VAL A 439 -41.24 12.27 -15.12
N CYS A 440 -40.04 11.83 -15.47
CA CYS A 440 -39.83 10.70 -16.39
C CYS A 440 -40.44 9.39 -15.87
N THR A 441 -40.44 9.16 -14.55
CA THR A 441 -41.00 7.97 -13.90
C THR A 441 -42.46 8.10 -13.48
N GLU A 442 -43.10 9.23 -13.80
CA GLU A 442 -44.47 9.54 -13.37
C GLU A 442 -44.63 9.55 -11.83
N GLU A 443 -43.55 9.86 -11.10
CA GLU A 443 -43.63 10.16 -9.66
C GLU A 443 -44.10 11.60 -9.43
N LEU A 444 -43.71 12.49 -10.34
CA LEU A 444 -44.29 13.80 -10.52
C LEU A 444 -45.14 13.83 -11.80
N PRO A 445 -46.20 14.65 -11.85
CA PRO A 445 -46.99 14.81 -13.07
C PRO A 445 -46.15 15.42 -14.19
N ALA A 446 -46.62 15.26 -15.42
CA ALA A 446 -45.98 15.89 -16.57
C ALA A 446 -45.94 17.42 -16.39
N TRP A 447 -44.89 18.04 -16.92
CA TRP A 447 -44.78 19.50 -16.98
C TRP A 447 -46.06 20.12 -17.57
N ASP A 448 -46.43 21.28 -17.04
CA ASP A 448 -47.64 22.03 -17.43
C ASP A 448 -48.99 21.32 -17.16
N SER A 449 -49.01 20.27 -16.34
CA SER A 449 -50.27 19.66 -15.87
C SER A 449 -51.07 20.65 -15.00
N PRO A 450 -52.42 20.66 -15.08
CA PRO A 450 -53.23 21.54 -14.25
C PRO A 450 -53.01 21.24 -12.76
N PRO A 451 -52.98 22.26 -11.88
CA PRO A 451 -52.79 22.06 -10.45
C PRO A 451 -53.90 21.15 -9.91
N SER A 452 -53.50 20.11 -9.18
CA SER A 452 -54.42 19.19 -8.51
C SER A 452 -55.36 19.97 -7.58
N ALA A 453 -56.66 19.69 -7.61
CA ALA A 453 -57.61 20.26 -6.66
C ALA A 453 -57.29 19.74 -5.25
N VAL A 454 -56.63 20.55 -4.41
CA VAL A 454 -56.34 20.20 -3.02
C VAL A 454 -57.55 20.57 -2.16
N THR A 455 -58.18 19.56 -1.54
CA THR A 455 -59.10 19.74 -0.40
C THR A 455 -58.27 20.06 0.85
N GLU A 456 -58.68 21.07 1.62
CA GLU A 456 -57.92 21.80 2.66
C GLU A 456 -57.37 21.00 3.88
N GLU A 457 -57.32 19.65 3.89
CA GLU A 457 -56.99 18.91 5.12
C GLU A 457 -55.94 17.77 5.02
N ASP A 458 -55.36 17.44 3.87
CA ASP A 458 -54.36 16.36 3.78
C ASP A 458 -52.92 16.85 3.57
N ASN A 459 -51.97 16.29 4.34
CA ASN A 459 -50.53 16.57 4.23
C ASN A 459 -50.03 16.34 2.79
N ILE A 460 -49.29 17.31 2.22
CA ILE A 460 -48.62 17.16 0.91
C ILE A 460 -47.70 15.93 0.98
N PRO A 461 -47.84 14.95 0.05
CA PRO A 461 -47.01 13.76 0.06
C PRO A 461 -45.54 14.11 -0.18
N GLU A 462 -44.66 13.45 0.57
CA GLU A 462 -43.21 13.64 0.45
C GLU A 462 -42.59 12.56 -0.43
N LEU A 463 -41.98 12.98 -1.54
CA LEU A 463 -41.13 12.15 -2.39
C LEU A 463 -39.69 12.28 -1.89
N VAL A 464 -39.12 11.17 -1.46
CA VAL A 464 -37.79 11.16 -0.86
C VAL A 464 -36.75 10.67 -1.86
N VAL A 465 -35.67 11.46 -1.98
CA VAL A 465 -34.46 11.10 -2.71
C VAL A 465 -33.40 10.70 -1.69
N GLY A 466 -33.16 9.40 -1.57
CA GLY A 466 -32.14 8.86 -0.68
C GLY A 466 -30.76 9.11 -1.26
N TRP A 467 -29.94 9.95 -0.62
CA TRP A 467 -28.65 10.37 -1.17
C TRP A 467 -27.46 9.88 -0.35
N THR A 468 -26.32 9.71 -1.04
CA THR A 468 -25.02 9.49 -0.41
C THR A 468 -23.89 10.11 -1.25
N GLY A 469 -22.69 10.19 -0.68
CA GLY A 469 -21.51 10.74 -1.35
C GLY A 469 -20.90 11.95 -0.63
N GLY A 470 -19.56 11.95 -0.53
CA GLY A 470 -18.84 12.97 0.24
C GLY A 470 -18.82 14.37 -0.41
N CYS A 471 -19.11 14.48 -1.72
CA CYS A 471 -19.08 15.76 -2.41
C CYS A 471 -20.33 16.58 -2.05
N ILE A 472 -21.53 16.05 -2.27
CA ILE A 472 -22.78 16.74 -1.90
C ILE A 472 -22.89 17.02 -0.39
N GLN A 473 -22.27 16.17 0.44
CA GLN A 473 -22.29 16.34 1.90
C GLN A 473 -21.35 17.45 2.41
N HIS A 474 -20.18 17.61 1.79
CA HIS A 474 -19.09 18.40 2.38
C HIS A 474 -18.63 19.59 1.54
N PHE A 475 -19.09 19.73 0.29
CA PHE A 475 -18.80 20.89 -0.53
C PHE A 475 -19.71 22.06 -0.13
N GLN A 476 -19.15 23.01 0.62
CA GLN A 476 -19.79 24.19 1.21
C GLN A 476 -21.28 24.00 1.55
N THR A 477 -22.23 24.48 0.73
CA THR A 477 -23.68 24.34 0.95
C THR A 477 -24.37 23.58 -0.18
N TYR A 478 -23.66 22.71 -0.91
CA TYR A 478 -24.16 22.00 -2.09
C TYR A 478 -25.51 21.32 -1.84
N LEU A 479 -25.65 20.49 -0.79
CA LEU A 479 -26.93 19.85 -0.46
C LEU A 479 -28.08 20.86 -0.24
N GLN A 480 -27.79 21.96 0.46
CA GLN A 480 -28.78 22.99 0.76
C GLN A 480 -29.22 23.73 -0.50
N ASP A 481 -28.27 24.03 -1.39
CA ASP A 481 -28.53 24.69 -2.67
C ASP A 481 -29.34 23.77 -3.59
N CYS A 482 -29.05 22.46 -3.62
CA CYS A 482 -29.86 21.48 -4.33
C CYS A 482 -31.32 21.50 -3.85
N GLN A 483 -31.53 21.42 -2.53
CA GLN A 483 -32.88 21.46 -1.95
C GLN A 483 -33.58 22.79 -2.25
N THR A 484 -32.86 23.91 -2.16
CA THR A 484 -33.38 25.24 -2.47
C THR A 484 -33.85 25.34 -3.92
N PHE A 485 -33.09 24.79 -4.88
CA PHE A 485 -33.51 24.75 -6.28
C PHE A 485 -34.71 23.83 -6.50
N LEU A 486 -34.77 22.65 -5.87
CA LEU A 486 -35.94 21.76 -5.97
C LEU A 486 -37.22 22.47 -5.52
N ASP A 487 -37.20 23.08 -4.34
CA ASP A 487 -38.35 23.76 -3.75
C ASP A 487 -38.76 24.97 -4.61
N ALA A 488 -37.78 25.76 -5.07
CA ALA A 488 -38.03 26.94 -5.88
C ALA A 488 -38.59 26.59 -7.27
N VAL A 489 -38.09 25.53 -7.92
CA VAL A 489 -38.56 25.09 -9.25
C VAL A 489 -39.97 24.52 -9.16
N LEU A 490 -40.25 23.68 -8.15
CA LEU A 490 -41.59 23.13 -7.94
C LEU A 490 -42.60 24.23 -7.59
N SER A 491 -42.21 25.19 -6.75
CA SER A 491 -43.03 26.37 -6.46
C SER A 491 -43.30 27.20 -7.73
N LEU A 492 -42.28 27.40 -8.57
CA LEU A 492 -42.40 28.16 -9.82
C LEU A 492 -43.30 27.47 -10.85
N GLU A 493 -43.14 26.17 -11.06
CA GLU A 493 -43.92 25.40 -12.05
C GLU A 493 -45.39 25.26 -11.64
N TYR A 494 -45.67 25.08 -10.35
CA TYR A 494 -47.03 24.82 -9.84
C TYR A 494 -47.65 26.02 -9.10
N ASN A 495 -47.19 27.24 -9.39
CA ASN A 495 -47.71 28.50 -8.81
C ASN A 495 -47.85 28.47 -7.27
N GLY A 496 -46.85 27.92 -6.58
CA GLY A 496 -46.81 27.81 -5.12
C GLY A 496 -47.51 26.60 -4.53
N ASN A 497 -48.21 25.79 -5.34
CA ASN A 497 -48.98 24.61 -4.89
C ASN A 497 -48.45 23.32 -5.51
N PRO A 498 -47.25 22.85 -5.10
CA PRO A 498 -46.65 21.66 -5.70
C PRO A 498 -47.45 20.38 -5.36
N PRO A 499 -47.55 19.42 -6.29
CA PRO A 499 -48.30 18.17 -6.08
C PRO A 499 -47.65 17.24 -5.06
N ALA A 500 -46.35 17.38 -4.84
CA ALA A 500 -45.58 16.66 -3.84
C ALA A 500 -44.36 17.51 -3.43
N ARG A 501 -43.86 17.30 -2.21
CA ARG A 501 -42.58 17.88 -1.76
C ARG A 501 -41.46 16.90 -2.04
N VAL A 502 -40.42 17.32 -2.77
CA VAL A 502 -39.24 16.47 -3.04
C VAL A 502 -38.16 16.80 -2.01
N VAL A 503 -37.72 15.80 -1.23
CA VAL A 503 -36.79 16.00 -0.13
C VAL A 503 -35.57 15.08 -0.26
N PHE A 504 -34.38 15.65 -0.11
CA PHE A 504 -33.15 14.88 0.04
C PHE A 504 -33.02 14.31 1.46
N SER A 505 -32.96 12.98 1.57
CA SER A 505 -32.77 12.28 2.83
C SER A 505 -31.46 11.50 2.86
N PRO A 506 -30.62 11.63 3.91
CA PRO A 506 -29.32 10.96 3.97
C PRO A 506 -29.46 9.44 4.07
N CYS A 507 -28.70 8.71 3.26
CA CYS A 507 -28.55 7.27 3.33
C CYS A 507 -27.11 6.89 3.71
N HIS A 508 -26.84 6.79 5.01
CA HIS A 508 -25.53 6.39 5.52
C HIS A 508 -25.29 4.89 5.30
N ASP A 509 -24.16 4.57 4.67
CA ASP A 509 -23.73 3.19 4.36
C ASP A 509 -24.67 2.43 3.41
N GLY A 510 -25.30 3.15 2.47
CA GLY A 510 -26.23 2.60 1.50
C GLY A 510 -25.71 1.37 0.74
N GLY A 511 -24.43 1.35 0.37
CA GLY A 511 -23.80 0.23 -0.35
C GLY A 511 -23.87 -1.09 0.41
N ILE A 512 -23.13 -1.23 1.51
CA ILE A 512 -23.07 -2.49 2.27
C ILE A 512 -24.42 -2.88 2.90
N LYS A 513 -25.21 -1.92 3.37
CA LYS A 513 -26.54 -2.21 3.94
C LYS A 513 -27.51 -2.69 2.87
N GLY A 514 -27.53 -2.05 1.71
CA GLY A 514 -28.35 -2.43 0.57
C GLY A 514 -27.99 -3.83 0.06
N ALA A 515 -26.70 -4.15 -0.05
CA ALA A 515 -26.23 -5.50 -0.38
C ALA A 515 -26.82 -6.56 0.56
N GLY A 516 -26.77 -6.34 1.87
CA GLY A 516 -27.31 -7.28 2.85
C GLY A 516 -28.84 -7.43 2.80
N ILE A 517 -29.57 -6.34 2.56
CA ILE A 517 -31.04 -6.35 2.43
C ILE A 517 -31.49 -7.11 1.18
N LEU A 518 -30.71 -7.07 0.10
CA LEU A 518 -31.04 -7.76 -1.16
C LEU A 518 -30.92 -9.29 -1.05
N VAL A 519 -30.20 -9.81 -0.07
CA VAL A 519 -30.01 -11.27 0.09
C VAL A 519 -31.33 -11.99 0.36
N PRO A 520 -32.11 -11.67 1.42
CA PRO A 520 -33.40 -12.30 1.66
C PRO A 520 -34.40 -12.04 0.53
N ALA A 521 -34.33 -10.85 -0.10
CA ALA A 521 -35.14 -10.52 -1.28
C ALA A 521 -34.94 -11.52 -2.43
N ALA A 522 -33.69 -11.88 -2.71
CA ALA A 522 -33.34 -12.85 -3.75
C ALA A 522 -33.75 -14.28 -3.36
N LEU A 523 -33.58 -14.68 -2.10
CA LEU A 523 -33.96 -16.03 -1.63
C LEU A 523 -35.48 -16.25 -1.64
N ALA A 524 -36.26 -15.22 -1.32
CA ALA A 524 -37.73 -15.26 -1.41
C ALA A 524 -38.22 -15.37 -2.87
N SER A 525 -37.50 -14.73 -3.79
CA SER A 525 -37.76 -14.82 -5.24
C SER A 525 -37.48 -16.23 -5.80
N GLU A 526 -36.41 -16.91 -5.36
CA GLU A 526 -36.07 -18.29 -5.76
C GLU A 526 -37.11 -19.32 -5.26
N THR A 527 -37.68 -19.12 -4.07
CA THR A 527 -38.68 -20.04 -3.48
C THR A 527 -40.11 -19.85 -4.00
N GLY A 528 -40.42 -18.67 -4.56
CA GLY A 528 -41.73 -18.33 -5.11
C GLY A 528 -41.98 -18.78 -6.56
N CYS A 529 -41.02 -19.41 -7.23
CA CYS A 529 -41.12 -19.76 -8.66
C CYS A 529 -41.18 -21.29 -8.90
N GLN A 530 -42.29 -21.91 -8.49
CA GLN A 530 -42.79 -23.13 -9.14
C GLN A 530 -44.25 -22.90 -9.56
N LEU A 531 -44.42 -22.20 -10.68
CA LEU A 531 -45.63 -22.29 -11.50
C LEU A 531 -45.20 -22.78 -12.88
N GLN A 532 -45.01 -24.09 -13.03
CA GLN A 532 -45.02 -24.71 -14.35
C GLN A 532 -46.48 -24.86 -14.78
N GLY A 533 -46.83 -24.16 -15.86
CA GLY A 533 -48.09 -24.37 -16.56
C GLY A 533 -48.08 -25.70 -17.32
N ASN A 534 -49.12 -26.52 -17.12
CA ASN A 534 -49.88 -27.18 -18.19
C ASN A 534 -51.21 -27.70 -17.65
N PRO A 535 -52.25 -27.92 -18.48
CA PRO A 535 -53.62 -27.61 -18.14
C PRO A 535 -54.45 -28.88 -17.98
N SER A 536 -54.65 -29.36 -16.74
CA SER A 536 -55.80 -30.19 -16.36
C SER A 536 -55.61 -30.79 -14.97
N GLY A 537 -56.56 -30.55 -14.06
CA GLY A 537 -56.86 -31.51 -12.98
C GLY A 537 -56.25 -31.21 -11.60
N ILE A 538 -57.17 -30.97 -10.66
CA ILE A 538 -57.03 -30.73 -9.22
C ILE A 538 -56.44 -31.94 -8.46
N SER A 539 -55.51 -31.73 -7.52
CA SER A 539 -55.68 -32.05 -6.07
C SER A 539 -54.43 -31.75 -5.23
N CYS A 540 -54.62 -31.05 -4.09
CA CYS A 540 -53.66 -30.87 -3.00
C CYS A 540 -54.04 -31.77 -1.81
N THR A 541 -53.06 -32.27 -1.04
CA THR A 541 -53.20 -32.49 0.42
C THR A 541 -51.85 -32.50 1.17
N SER A 542 -51.62 -31.42 1.94
CA SER A 542 -51.14 -31.27 3.33
C SER A 542 -50.45 -32.42 4.09
N THR A 543 -49.39 -32.08 4.85
CA THR A 543 -49.34 -32.30 6.31
C THR A 543 -48.57 -31.19 7.05
N ALA A 544 -49.10 -30.81 8.21
CA ALA A 544 -48.62 -29.78 9.13
C ALA A 544 -48.37 -30.39 10.54
N ASN A 545 -47.70 -29.59 11.38
CA ASN A 545 -47.76 -29.50 12.86
C ASN A 545 -46.71 -30.17 13.78
N MET A 546 -46.14 -29.28 14.63
CA MET A 546 -45.91 -29.37 16.09
C MET A 546 -44.74 -30.27 16.60
N SER A 547 -43.99 -29.97 17.68
CA SER A 547 -44.10 -28.99 18.78
C SER A 547 -42.88 -29.08 19.73
N GLU A 548 -42.62 -27.98 20.44
CA GLU A 548 -42.19 -27.77 21.85
C GLU A 548 -41.45 -28.82 22.72
N GLU A 549 -40.46 -28.27 23.45
CA GLU A 549 -40.11 -28.41 24.89
C GLU A 549 -39.67 -29.73 25.57
N ARG A 550 -38.55 -29.52 26.29
CA ARG A 550 -38.21 -29.92 27.68
C ARG A 550 -37.45 -31.22 27.96
N ALA A 551 -36.35 -30.97 28.67
CA ALA A 551 -35.59 -31.88 29.52
C ALA A 551 -36.42 -32.48 30.66
N THR A 552 -36.09 -33.72 31.06
CA THR A 552 -35.62 -34.14 32.40
C THR A 552 -35.86 -35.65 32.61
N GLY A 553 -34.97 -36.31 33.35
CA GLY A 553 -35.35 -37.45 34.19
C GLY A 553 -34.87 -38.85 33.79
N ALA A 554 -33.63 -39.17 34.17
CA ALA A 554 -33.22 -40.31 35.01
C ALA A 554 -33.65 -41.78 34.74
N GLN A 555 -32.64 -42.64 34.95
CA GLN A 555 -32.66 -43.96 35.61
C GLN A 555 -32.75 -45.28 34.81
N GLN A 556 -31.61 -46.00 34.88
CA GLN A 556 -31.42 -47.39 35.34
C GLN A 556 -32.05 -48.59 34.59
N GLY A 557 -31.18 -49.59 34.36
CA GLY A 557 -31.51 -51.03 34.31
C GLY A 557 -31.34 -51.65 32.92
N ARG A 558 -30.20 -52.29 32.60
CA ARG A 558 -29.83 -53.72 32.79
C ARG A 558 -30.63 -54.74 31.96
N ASP A 559 -29.83 -55.63 31.35
CA ASP A 559 -30.11 -57.01 30.90
C ASP A 559 -30.90 -57.19 29.59
N SER A 560 -30.62 -58.14 28.68
CA SER A 560 -29.56 -59.15 28.53
C SER A 560 -29.69 -59.89 27.17
N SER A 561 -28.57 -60.44 26.69
CA SER A 561 -28.42 -61.69 25.90
C SER A 561 -28.96 -61.86 24.47
N ASN A 562 -28.07 -62.18 23.51
CA ASN A 562 -27.91 -63.50 22.88
C ASN A 562 -26.90 -63.40 21.69
N ASN A 563 -25.75 -64.10 21.69
CA ASN A 563 -25.53 -65.52 21.40
C ASN A 563 -25.47 -65.84 19.88
N ARG A 564 -24.25 -66.08 19.34
CA ARG A 564 -23.86 -67.22 18.45
C ARG A 564 -22.60 -66.95 17.60
N LYS A 565 -21.63 -67.87 17.74
CA LYS A 565 -20.65 -68.37 16.74
C LYS A 565 -21.26 -69.63 16.05
N PRO A 566 -20.60 -70.40 15.15
CA PRO A 566 -19.63 -70.14 14.05
C PRO A 566 -19.94 -70.96 12.75
N ARG A 567 -18.97 -70.99 11.79
CA ARG A 567 -18.64 -72.00 10.73
C ARG A 567 -18.97 -71.72 9.23
N THR A 568 -17.91 -71.35 8.48
CA THR A 568 -17.24 -72.04 7.33
C THR A 568 -17.98 -72.78 6.19
N TRP A 569 -17.70 -72.30 4.94
CA TRP A 569 -17.39 -72.93 3.62
C TRP A 569 -18.32 -73.97 2.93
N PRO A 570 -18.34 -74.06 1.57
CA PRO A 570 -17.52 -75.09 0.86
C PRO A 570 -17.08 -74.84 -0.64
N THR A 571 -15.89 -75.39 -0.99
CA THR A 571 -15.41 -76.21 -2.18
C THR A 571 -15.44 -75.85 -3.70
N SER A 572 -14.38 -76.37 -4.37
CA SER A 572 -14.14 -76.87 -5.77
C SER A 572 -13.16 -76.02 -6.64
N THR A 573 -12.20 -76.50 -7.47
CA THR A 573 -11.73 -77.82 -7.97
C THR A 573 -10.37 -77.69 -8.75
N ASP A 574 -9.51 -78.71 -8.65
CA ASP A 574 -8.55 -79.37 -9.58
C ASP A 574 -7.55 -78.70 -10.59
N ALA A 575 -6.28 -79.17 -10.43
CA ALA A 575 -5.30 -79.75 -11.39
C ALA A 575 -4.49 -78.93 -12.44
N SER A 576 -3.15 -78.85 -12.25
CA SER A 576 -2.10 -79.69 -12.90
C SER A 576 -0.74 -78.99 -13.20
N ARG A 577 0.36 -79.68 -12.80
CA ARG A 577 1.77 -79.73 -13.34
C ARG A 577 2.58 -78.43 -13.50
N SER A 578 3.89 -78.31 -13.25
CA SER A 578 5.05 -79.18 -12.94
C SER A 578 6.21 -78.22 -12.57
N ALA A 579 6.86 -78.35 -11.41
CA ALA A 579 8.12 -79.09 -11.15
C ALA A 579 9.43 -78.40 -11.59
N HIS A 580 10.25 -78.03 -10.60
CA HIS A 580 11.69 -78.33 -10.37
C HIS A 580 12.31 -77.15 -9.62
N ASP A 581 12.61 -77.28 -8.32
CA ASP A 581 13.68 -78.04 -7.64
C ASP A 581 14.77 -77.06 -7.18
N GLN A 582 14.92 -76.96 -5.86
CA GLN A 582 16.15 -77.25 -5.10
C GLN A 582 17.10 -76.04 -5.01
N GLY A 583 17.57 -75.62 -3.84
CA GLY A 583 17.52 -76.21 -2.51
C GLY A 583 18.67 -75.58 -1.72
N GLU A 584 18.43 -75.41 -0.41
CA GLU A 584 19.42 -75.42 0.68
C GLU A 584 20.58 -74.40 0.67
N ALA A 585 21.21 -74.02 1.79
CA ALA A 585 20.92 -73.90 3.21
C ALA A 585 22.30 -73.60 3.84
N ALA A 586 22.32 -72.75 4.88
CA ALA A 586 23.34 -72.73 5.95
C ALA A 586 24.78 -72.33 5.53
N ASN A 587 25.70 -71.85 6.39
CA ASN A 587 25.71 -71.47 7.79
C ASN A 587 27.05 -70.72 8.03
N GLU A 588 27.07 -69.92 9.10
CA GLU A 588 28.18 -69.77 10.07
C GLU A 588 29.52 -69.04 9.76
N GLU A 589 29.80 -68.15 10.73
CA GLU A 589 31.07 -67.90 11.45
C GLU A 589 32.18 -67.00 10.87
N ALA A 590 32.54 -66.01 11.71
CA ALA A 590 33.75 -65.18 11.70
C ALA A 590 34.93 -65.95 12.36
N PRO A 591 36.23 -65.55 12.27
CA PRO A 591 36.75 -64.25 12.74
C PRO A 591 38.04 -63.70 12.05
N ASP A 592 38.53 -62.59 12.62
CA ASP A 592 39.91 -62.04 12.65
C ASP A 592 40.39 -60.96 11.66
N LEU A 593 40.89 -59.88 12.29
CA LEU A 593 41.56 -58.65 11.84
C LEU A 593 42.99 -58.90 11.31
N PRO A 594 43.57 -58.07 10.40
CA PRO A 594 44.05 -56.71 10.73
C PRO A 594 43.93 -55.61 9.64
N VAL A 595 44.00 -54.36 10.11
CA VAL A 595 43.95 -53.01 9.46
C VAL A 595 45.08 -52.75 8.41
N PRO A 596 45.16 -51.61 7.66
CA PRO A 596 44.20 -50.61 7.12
C PRO A 596 44.37 -50.29 5.61
N ARG A 597 43.35 -49.70 4.95
CA ARG A 597 43.40 -48.45 4.12
C ARG A 597 42.07 -48.18 3.39
N PHE A 598 41.61 -46.92 3.50
CA PHE A 598 40.45 -46.25 2.89
C PHE A 598 40.38 -46.38 1.34
N PRO A 599 39.20 -46.26 0.67
CA PRO A 599 38.23 -45.15 0.83
C PRO A 599 36.73 -45.51 0.82
N ILE A 600 35.96 -44.46 1.12
CA ILE A 600 34.53 -44.37 1.37
C ILE A 600 33.75 -44.25 0.06
N GLU A 601 32.73 -45.10 -0.10
CA GLU A 601 31.47 -44.83 -0.81
C GLU A 601 30.33 -45.25 0.12
N PRO A 602 29.17 -44.60 0.03
CA PRO A 602 27.97 -45.41 -0.05
C PRO A 602 27.06 -44.98 -1.21
N VAL A 603 26.73 -46.01 -1.99
CA VAL A 603 25.54 -46.14 -2.82
C VAL A 603 24.30 -46.14 -1.93
N PHE A 604 23.30 -45.33 -2.28
CA PHE A 604 21.92 -45.79 -2.32
C PHE A 604 21.29 -45.23 -3.58
N GLU A 605 21.09 -46.13 -4.54
CA GLU A 605 20.39 -45.90 -5.79
C GLU A 605 18.86 -46.05 -5.63
N PRO A 606 18.10 -45.54 -6.61
CA PRO A 606 16.67 -45.20 -6.53
C PRO A 606 15.77 -46.28 -7.17
N GLU A 607 14.45 -46.14 -7.02
CA GLU A 607 13.39 -46.53 -7.97
C GLU A 607 12.02 -46.27 -7.30
N LEU A 608 10.87 -46.00 -7.93
CA LEU A 608 10.41 -45.32 -9.16
C LEU A 608 8.87 -45.49 -9.11
N LEU A 609 8.10 -44.47 -9.48
CA LEU A 609 6.71 -44.51 -10.03
C LEU A 609 6.21 -43.03 -10.14
N GLU A 610 6.33 -42.39 -11.31
CA GLU A 610 5.24 -42.10 -12.30
C GLU A 610 4.11 -41.20 -11.75
N SER A 611 3.61 -40.09 -12.33
CA SER A 611 3.56 -39.44 -13.66
C SER A 611 2.91 -38.02 -13.48
N PRO A 612 2.35 -37.28 -14.47
CA PRO A 612 2.88 -36.69 -15.72
C PRO A 612 2.59 -35.17 -15.83
N MET A 613 3.54 -34.30 -16.23
CA MET A 613 3.16 -32.98 -16.80
C MET A 613 4.26 -32.25 -17.60
N PHE A 614 4.94 -32.92 -18.54
CA PHE A 614 5.72 -32.21 -19.56
C PHE A 614 5.64 -32.94 -20.90
N HIS A 615 4.55 -32.68 -21.62
CA HIS A 615 4.39 -33.08 -23.02
C HIS A 615 3.54 -32.03 -23.74
N ASN A 616 4.18 -30.96 -24.23
CA ASN A 616 3.83 -30.22 -25.44
C ASN A 616 4.63 -28.91 -25.54
N MET A 617 5.88 -28.99 -25.98
CA MET A 617 6.53 -27.83 -26.62
C MET A 617 7.69 -28.22 -27.56
N GLU A 618 7.55 -29.35 -28.26
CA GLU A 618 8.47 -29.76 -29.35
C GLU A 618 7.68 -30.32 -30.55
N ARG A 619 6.82 -29.49 -31.15
CA ARG A 619 6.35 -29.71 -32.53
C ARG A 619 6.11 -28.38 -33.21
N HIS A 620 7.19 -27.75 -33.63
CA HIS A 620 7.27 -26.99 -34.88
C HIS A 620 8.71 -26.48 -35.03
N MET A 621 9.57 -27.31 -35.62
CA MET A 621 10.62 -26.90 -36.56
C MET A 621 11.56 -28.07 -36.82
N ASN A 622 11.27 -28.83 -37.87
CA ASN A 622 12.31 -29.28 -38.80
C ASN A 622 11.67 -29.95 -40.02
N GLY A 623 11.89 -29.34 -41.18
CA GLY A 623 11.54 -29.91 -42.46
C GLY A 623 12.43 -29.32 -43.55
N ARG A 624 13.49 -30.07 -43.88
CA ARG A 624 14.26 -30.08 -45.14
C ARG A 624 15.52 -29.20 -45.25
N ARG A 625 16.66 -29.88 -45.06
CA ARG A 625 17.88 -29.78 -45.89
C ARG A 625 17.61 -30.44 -47.28
N PRO A 626 18.46 -30.31 -48.35
CA PRO A 626 19.91 -30.17 -48.24
C PRO A 626 20.72 -29.41 -49.34
N THR A 627 22.02 -29.33 -49.03
CA THR A 627 23.23 -29.44 -49.89
C THR A 627 23.91 -28.23 -50.55
N LYS A 628 25.14 -28.01 -50.04
CA LYS A 628 26.46 -27.90 -50.71
C LYS A 628 26.80 -26.68 -51.58
N GLY A 629 27.92 -26.03 -51.22
CA GLY A 629 28.78 -25.29 -52.16
C GLY A 629 29.54 -24.12 -51.53
N HIS A 630 30.75 -24.35 -51.03
CA HIS A 630 31.85 -23.37 -51.03
C HIS A 630 32.66 -23.61 -52.34
N PRO A 631 33.55 -22.71 -52.85
CA PRO A 631 34.29 -21.66 -52.12
C PRO A 631 34.62 -20.36 -52.90
N ARG A 632 35.41 -19.45 -52.26
CA ARG A 632 36.40 -18.49 -52.85
C ARG A 632 35.82 -17.28 -53.62
N GLN A 633 36.41 -16.07 -53.66
CA GLN A 633 37.66 -15.46 -53.20
C GLN A 633 37.57 -13.94 -53.54
N HIS A 634 38.55 -13.17 -53.03
CA HIS A 634 39.01 -11.86 -53.55
C HIS A 634 38.36 -10.54 -53.07
N ALA A 635 39.04 -9.93 -52.09
CA ALA A 635 39.46 -8.52 -52.09
C ALA A 635 40.35 -8.23 -53.35
N PRO A 636 40.68 -6.98 -53.78
CA PRO A 636 41.05 -5.87 -52.89
C PRO A 636 40.84 -4.41 -53.38
N SER A 637 41.16 -3.47 -52.47
CA SER A 637 41.82 -2.16 -52.72
C SER A 637 41.04 -1.12 -53.52
N ARG A 638 41.23 0.20 -53.44
CA ARG A 638 42.10 1.23 -52.83
C ARG A 638 41.35 2.53 -53.29
N GLN A 639 41.38 3.71 -52.67
CA GLN A 639 42.51 4.60 -52.44
C GLN A 639 41.91 6.01 -52.16
N SER A 640 42.58 6.75 -51.25
CA SER A 640 42.92 8.20 -51.25
C SER A 640 41.90 9.25 -51.72
N ALA A 641 41.87 10.48 -51.22
CA ALA A 641 42.58 11.25 -50.18
C ALA A 641 42.08 12.72 -50.31
N SER A 642 42.65 13.61 -49.47
CA SER A 642 42.72 15.08 -49.53
C SER A 642 41.47 15.85 -49.08
N ASP A 643 41.49 16.56 -47.93
CA ASP A 643 42.24 17.81 -47.57
C ASP A 643 41.48 19.03 -48.14
N GLU A 644 41.13 20.14 -47.47
CA GLU A 644 41.73 21.09 -46.49
C GLU A 644 40.56 21.95 -45.91
N GLU A 645 40.47 22.33 -44.62
CA GLU A 645 40.98 23.57 -43.97
C GLU A 645 40.42 24.92 -44.57
N VAL A 646 39.99 26.01 -43.88
CA VAL A 646 40.26 26.57 -42.52
C VAL A 646 39.55 27.97 -42.30
N PHE A 647 39.52 28.46 -41.03
CA PHE A 647 39.26 29.84 -40.41
C PHE A 647 37.82 30.44 -40.36
N ALA A 648 37.20 30.71 -39.19
CA ALA A 648 37.33 31.82 -38.18
C ALA A 648 36.93 33.22 -38.73
N ASP A 649 36.12 34.08 -38.11
CA ASP A 649 36.22 34.65 -36.74
C ASP A 649 34.98 35.53 -36.33
N GLU A 650 34.88 35.83 -35.02
CA GLU A 650 34.31 37.01 -34.32
C GLU A 650 32.82 37.50 -34.37
N THR A 651 32.27 37.73 -33.15
CA THR A 651 31.07 38.51 -32.69
C THR A 651 31.36 40.03 -32.63
N PRO A 652 30.44 41.03 -32.41
CA PRO A 652 29.25 41.01 -31.52
C PRO A 652 28.05 41.99 -31.83
N GLU A 653 27.10 42.01 -30.88
CA GLU A 653 26.15 43.11 -30.52
C GLU A 653 24.73 43.23 -31.13
N ALA A 654 23.89 43.87 -30.32
CA ALA A 654 22.43 43.81 -30.17
C ALA A 654 21.63 44.58 -31.23
N ASP A 655 20.35 44.22 -31.42
CA ASP A 655 19.22 45.11 -31.12
C ASP A 655 17.84 44.50 -31.40
N VAL A 656 16.87 45.17 -30.80
CA VAL A 656 15.46 44.92 -30.51
C VAL A 656 14.55 44.86 -31.76
N GLU A 657 13.35 44.28 -31.56
CA GLU A 657 12.07 44.50 -32.27
C GLU A 657 11.50 43.31 -33.07
N THR A 658 10.50 42.67 -32.45
CA THR A 658 9.37 42.03 -33.15
C THR A 658 8.54 43.08 -33.90
N PRO A 659 7.87 42.73 -35.02
CA PRO A 659 6.42 42.52 -34.90
C PRO A 659 5.78 41.49 -35.86
N LEU A 660 4.84 40.72 -35.29
CA LEU A 660 3.46 40.45 -35.76
C LEU A 660 3.18 39.91 -37.18
N LEU A 661 2.57 38.71 -37.16
CA LEU A 661 1.31 38.32 -37.82
C LEU A 661 1.09 38.72 -39.30
N LYS A 662 1.12 37.72 -40.20
CA LYS A 662 0.14 37.57 -41.29
C LYS A 662 0.10 36.15 -41.88
N LYS A 663 -0.94 35.42 -41.46
CA LYS A 663 -2.07 34.93 -42.28
C LYS A 663 -1.79 34.58 -43.77
N VAL A 664 -2.26 33.38 -44.15
CA VAL A 664 -3.09 33.03 -45.34
C VAL A 664 -2.59 31.80 -46.11
N ALA A 665 -3.38 30.73 -45.98
CA ALA A 665 -3.94 29.84 -46.99
C ALA A 665 -3.12 29.48 -48.26
N GLY A 666 -3.06 28.16 -48.49
CA GLY A 666 -3.71 27.53 -49.63
C GLY A 666 -2.92 27.47 -50.94
N SER A 667 -2.50 26.26 -51.31
CA SER A 667 -2.64 25.78 -52.70
C SER A 667 -2.55 24.26 -52.78
N THR A 668 -3.46 23.73 -53.58
CA THR A 668 -3.71 22.34 -53.93
C THR A 668 -2.92 21.91 -55.17
N SER A 669 -2.99 20.61 -55.49
CA SER A 669 -2.51 19.84 -56.66
C SER A 669 -1.20 19.07 -56.42
N SER A 670 -1.02 17.80 -56.81
CA SER A 670 -1.86 16.83 -57.53
C SER A 670 -1.20 15.43 -57.40
N CYS A 671 -2.02 14.38 -57.49
CA CYS A 671 -1.63 12.97 -57.48
C CYS A 671 -0.60 12.58 -58.56
N SER A 672 0.32 11.68 -58.18
CA SER A 672 0.76 10.57 -59.05
C SER A 672 1.20 9.38 -58.20
N SER A 673 0.55 8.25 -58.41
CA SER A 673 0.81 6.93 -57.82
C SER A 673 1.96 6.20 -58.51
N SER A 674 2.85 5.56 -57.76
CA SER A 674 3.21 4.12 -57.87
C SER A 674 4.51 3.74 -57.13
N ASN A 675 4.43 2.58 -56.49
CA ASN A 675 5.49 1.63 -56.11
C ASN A 675 6.35 1.86 -54.86
N SER A 676 5.89 1.20 -53.80
CA SER A 676 6.63 0.36 -52.85
C SER A 676 8.13 0.15 -53.09
N SER A 677 8.96 0.47 -52.08
CA SER A 677 9.69 -0.52 -51.27
C SER A 677 10.72 0.16 -50.35
N ASN A 678 10.82 -0.38 -49.13
CA ASN A 678 11.93 -0.26 -48.16
C ASN A 678 12.11 1.07 -47.40
N ALA A 679 11.47 1.17 -46.24
CA ALA A 679 12.05 1.85 -45.09
C ALA A 679 11.81 1.00 -43.84
N THR A 680 12.92 0.53 -43.27
CA THR A 680 13.07 -0.31 -42.10
C THR A 680 12.34 0.26 -40.89
N THR A 681 11.30 -0.44 -40.44
CA THR A 681 10.68 -0.22 -39.13
C THR A 681 11.66 -0.58 -38.03
N THR A 682 12.24 0.42 -37.39
CA THR A 682 12.75 0.28 -36.02
C THR A 682 11.54 0.09 -35.11
N ASN A 683 11.38 -1.14 -34.60
CA ASN A 683 10.39 -1.49 -33.58
C ASN A 683 10.63 -0.64 -32.31
N GLU A 684 9.90 0.45 -32.14
CA GLU A 684 9.64 0.98 -30.81
C GLU A 684 8.60 0.08 -30.13
N PRO A 685 8.83 -0.34 -28.87
CA PRO A 685 7.83 -1.08 -28.13
C PRO A 685 6.62 -0.18 -27.91
N THR A 686 5.48 -0.60 -28.44
CA THR A 686 4.16 -0.02 -28.22
C THR A 686 3.93 0.16 -26.72
N LYS A 687 3.76 1.40 -26.25
CA LYS A 687 3.33 1.72 -24.89
C LYS A 687 1.93 1.16 -24.69
N ASP A 688 1.84 0.10 -23.90
CA ASP A 688 0.59 -0.54 -23.48
C ASP A 688 -0.14 0.39 -22.49
N PRO A 689 -1.32 0.95 -22.83
CA PRO A 689 -2.03 1.93 -22.00
C PRO A 689 -2.64 1.35 -20.72
N ASP A 690 -2.66 0.01 -20.57
CA ASP A 690 -3.26 -0.71 -19.44
C ASP A 690 -2.24 -1.18 -18.38
N ASN A 691 -0.97 -0.76 -18.45
CA ASN A 691 0.07 -1.26 -17.55
C ASN A 691 0.31 -0.34 -16.33
N PRO A 692 0.02 -0.78 -15.08
CA PRO A 692 0.28 -0.01 -13.85
C PRO A 692 1.75 0.29 -13.56
N TYR A 693 2.68 -0.36 -14.26
CA TYR A 693 4.11 -0.17 -14.07
C TYR A 693 4.59 1.05 -14.87
N THR A 694 4.39 2.22 -14.26
CA THR A 694 4.68 3.55 -14.80
C THR A 694 6.18 3.81 -14.90
N GLY A 695 6.82 3.24 -15.91
CA GLY A 695 8.23 3.50 -16.21
C GLY A 695 8.64 3.19 -17.64
N GLY A 696 7.68 2.91 -18.54
CA GLY A 696 7.97 2.44 -19.89
C GLY A 696 8.57 1.03 -19.93
N VAL A 697 8.34 0.22 -18.90
CA VAL A 697 8.80 -1.18 -18.78
C VAL A 697 7.62 -2.15 -18.86
N THR A 698 7.84 -3.31 -19.48
CA THR A 698 6.83 -4.37 -19.55
C THR A 698 6.63 -5.05 -18.19
N VAL A 699 5.48 -5.66 -17.93
CA VAL A 699 5.20 -6.43 -16.68
C VAL A 699 6.30 -7.44 -16.32
N PRO A 700 6.78 -8.33 -17.23
CA PRO A 700 7.87 -9.26 -16.90
C PRO A 700 9.19 -8.54 -16.62
N GLN A 701 9.43 -7.41 -17.29
CA GLN A 701 10.60 -6.58 -17.05
C GLN A 701 10.53 -5.91 -15.67
N PHE A 702 9.37 -5.42 -15.25
CA PHE A 702 9.14 -4.89 -13.90
C PHE A 702 9.45 -5.94 -12.82
N TRP A 703 8.82 -7.13 -12.89
CA TRP A 703 9.04 -8.18 -11.89
C TRP A 703 10.49 -8.65 -11.86
N SER A 704 11.16 -8.69 -13.01
CA SER A 704 12.58 -9.02 -13.08
C SER A 704 13.44 -7.93 -12.43
N ILE A 705 13.16 -6.64 -12.67
CA ILE A 705 13.88 -5.54 -12.02
C ILE A 705 13.61 -5.55 -10.51
N PHE A 706 12.35 -5.72 -10.10
CA PHE A 706 11.99 -5.76 -8.69
C PHE A 706 12.64 -6.94 -7.96
N LEU A 707 12.66 -8.13 -8.59
CA LEU A 707 13.35 -9.30 -8.06
C LEU A 707 14.85 -9.03 -7.92
N VAL A 708 15.48 -8.39 -8.90
CA VAL A 708 16.89 -7.97 -8.79
C VAL A 708 17.10 -7.03 -7.62
N VAL A 709 16.24 -6.01 -7.44
CA VAL A 709 16.34 -5.10 -6.29
C VAL A 709 16.17 -5.86 -4.97
N ALA A 710 15.18 -6.75 -4.86
CA ALA A 710 14.95 -7.56 -3.67
C ALA A 710 16.13 -8.51 -3.38
N CYS A 711 16.65 -9.22 -4.39
CA CYS A 711 17.84 -10.05 -4.28
C CYS A 711 19.05 -9.24 -3.84
N THR A 712 19.21 -8.02 -4.34
CA THR A 712 20.35 -7.19 -3.97
C THR A 712 20.22 -6.68 -2.53
N PHE A 713 19.01 -6.30 -2.08
CA PHE A 713 18.71 -6.01 -0.66
C PHE A 713 19.07 -7.19 0.24
N PHE A 714 18.69 -8.41 -0.18
CA PHE A 714 19.05 -9.64 0.53
C PHE A 714 20.57 -9.81 0.65
N ILE A 715 21.31 -9.69 -0.47
CA ILE A 715 22.76 -9.89 -0.50
C ILE A 715 23.48 -8.88 0.39
N PHE A 716 23.11 -7.59 0.32
CA PHE A 716 23.77 -6.57 1.14
C PHE A 716 23.51 -6.75 2.62
N CYS A 717 22.30 -7.13 3.00
CA CYS A 717 21.99 -7.44 4.40
C CYS A 717 22.66 -8.70 4.88
N PHE A 718 22.75 -9.71 4.02
CA PHE A 718 23.52 -10.92 4.26
C PHE A 718 24.98 -10.58 4.53
N ASP A 719 25.64 -9.78 3.68
CA ASP A 719 27.02 -9.33 3.87
C ASP A 719 27.22 -8.46 5.12
N ALA A 720 26.24 -7.62 5.45
CA ALA A 720 26.30 -6.77 6.64
C ALA A 720 26.34 -7.59 7.94
N THR A 721 25.71 -8.77 7.97
CA THR A 721 25.61 -9.62 9.17
C THR A 721 26.43 -10.90 9.10
N ILE A 722 27.00 -11.26 7.94
CA ILE A 722 27.81 -12.48 7.76
C ILE A 722 28.97 -12.55 8.74
N LEU A 723 29.61 -11.41 9.00
CA LEU A 723 30.76 -11.31 9.88
C LEU A 723 30.39 -11.34 11.36
N ALA A 724 29.10 -11.31 11.74
CA ALA A 724 28.70 -11.31 13.13
C ALA A 724 29.24 -12.53 13.89
N SER A 725 29.16 -13.73 13.29
CA SER A 725 29.63 -14.97 13.90
C SER A 725 31.04 -15.40 13.44
N SER A 726 31.54 -14.90 12.31
CA SER A 726 32.86 -15.28 11.76
C SER A 726 33.99 -14.29 12.07
N HIS A 727 33.71 -13.06 12.54
CA HIS A 727 34.76 -12.08 12.84
C HIS A 727 35.85 -12.60 13.82
N PRO A 728 35.55 -13.41 14.86
CA PRO A 728 36.60 -13.92 15.74
C PRO A 728 37.51 -14.93 15.02
N VAL A 729 36.96 -15.70 14.07
CA VAL A 729 37.70 -16.70 13.27
C VAL A 729 38.64 -16.00 12.29
N ILE A 730 38.13 -15.02 11.52
CA ILE A 730 38.92 -14.26 10.52
C ILE A 730 40.06 -13.50 11.20
N THR A 731 39.76 -12.85 12.32
CA THR A 731 40.77 -12.06 13.02
C THR A 731 41.84 -12.93 13.68
N SER A 732 41.47 -14.11 14.17
CA SER A 732 42.43 -15.11 14.65
C SER A 732 43.31 -15.66 13.52
N TYR A 733 42.77 -15.84 12.30
CA TYR A 733 43.54 -16.28 11.14
C TYR A 733 44.68 -15.31 10.78
N PHE A 734 44.43 -14.00 10.84
CA PHE A 734 45.44 -12.97 10.58
C PHE A 734 46.29 -12.60 11.81
N GLY A 735 46.00 -13.15 13.01
CA GLY A 735 46.65 -12.72 14.25
C GLY A 735 46.32 -11.27 14.64
N ALA A 736 45.15 -10.78 14.24
CA ALA A 736 44.77 -9.37 14.36
C ALA A 736 43.43 -9.18 15.11
N SER A 737 43.18 -9.95 16.18
CA SER A 737 41.95 -9.86 16.99
C SER A 737 41.70 -8.49 17.62
N HIS A 738 42.77 -7.72 17.89
CA HIS A 738 42.67 -6.32 18.29
C HIS A 738 42.02 -5.41 17.22
N SER A 739 42.09 -5.79 15.93
CA SER A 739 41.53 -5.02 14.81
C SER A 739 40.12 -5.48 14.39
N ALA A 740 39.47 -6.39 15.14
CA ALA A 740 38.22 -7.02 14.75
C ALA A 740 37.07 -6.03 14.44
N SER A 741 36.96 -4.95 15.21
CA SER A 741 35.90 -3.95 15.01
C SER A 741 35.96 -3.25 13.66
N TRP A 742 37.14 -3.17 13.03
CA TRP A 742 37.31 -2.52 11.73
C TRP A 742 36.57 -3.24 10.60
N LEU A 743 36.40 -4.57 10.69
CA LEU A 743 35.71 -5.34 9.66
C LEU A 743 34.24 -4.93 9.48
N SER A 744 33.58 -4.58 10.58
CA SER A 744 32.19 -4.11 10.58
C SER A 744 32.10 -2.59 10.53
N THR A 745 32.93 -1.87 11.28
CA THR A 745 32.86 -0.39 11.35
C THR A 745 33.24 0.28 10.03
N ALA A 746 34.23 -0.23 9.29
CA ALA A 746 34.61 0.35 8.00
C ALA A 746 33.47 0.21 6.96
N PHE A 747 32.83 -0.95 6.92
CA PHE A 747 31.68 -1.22 6.06
C PHE A 747 30.46 -0.36 6.44
N LEU A 748 30.10 -0.31 7.73
CA LEU A 748 28.93 0.44 8.19
C LEU A 748 29.15 1.96 8.06
N LEU A 749 30.35 2.46 8.31
CA LEU A 749 30.68 3.88 8.17
C LEU A 749 30.53 4.34 6.72
N THR A 750 31.21 3.64 5.81
CA THR A 750 31.19 4.00 4.39
C THR A 750 29.80 3.81 3.77
N SER A 751 29.07 2.74 4.11
CA SER A 751 27.69 2.58 3.64
C SER A 751 26.77 3.69 4.15
N THR A 752 26.90 4.11 5.41
CA THR A 752 26.10 5.21 5.97
C THR A 752 26.36 6.54 5.27
N THR A 753 27.64 6.87 5.05
CA THR A 753 28.06 8.14 4.45
C THR A 753 27.67 8.26 2.98
N PHE A 754 27.80 7.18 2.20
CA PHE A 754 27.63 7.26 0.75
C PHE A 754 26.17 7.18 0.29
N GLN A 755 25.25 6.67 1.12
CA GLN A 755 23.83 6.55 0.78
C GLN A 755 23.22 7.85 0.20
N PRO A 756 23.36 9.04 0.84
CA PRO A 756 22.76 10.27 0.32
C PRO A 756 23.43 10.78 -0.97
N LEU A 757 24.74 10.56 -1.10
CA LEU A 757 25.53 11.01 -2.26
C LEU A 757 25.08 10.30 -3.54
N VAL A 758 24.92 8.97 -3.47
CA VAL A 758 24.56 8.17 -4.65
C VAL A 758 23.10 8.42 -5.07
N VAL A 759 22.17 8.59 -4.12
CA VAL A 759 20.76 8.93 -4.46
C VAL A 759 20.69 10.23 -5.23
N ARG A 760 21.37 11.28 -4.77
CA ARG A 760 21.40 12.57 -5.46
C ARG A 760 22.08 12.50 -6.81
N TYR A 761 23.19 11.77 -6.90
CA TYR A 761 23.82 11.50 -8.20
C TYR A 761 22.83 10.84 -9.15
N SER A 762 22.04 9.87 -8.67
CA SER A 762 21.04 9.17 -9.47
C SER A 762 19.83 10.00 -9.88
N ASP A 763 19.52 11.10 -9.18
CA ASP A 763 18.51 12.07 -9.62
C ASP A 763 18.94 12.77 -10.92
N THR A 764 20.25 12.91 -11.16
CA THR A 764 20.81 13.68 -12.28
C THR A 764 21.13 12.85 -13.52
N VAL A 765 21.75 11.69 -13.34
CA VAL A 765 22.20 10.82 -14.44
C VAL A 765 21.20 9.70 -14.78
N GLY A 766 20.09 9.61 -14.04
CA GLY A 766 19.13 8.50 -14.10
C GLY A 766 19.53 7.35 -13.18
N ARG A 767 18.60 6.42 -12.92
CA ARG A 767 18.76 5.37 -11.88
C ARG A 767 19.67 4.22 -12.29
N LYS A 768 19.73 3.89 -13.59
CA LYS A 768 20.41 2.69 -14.11
C LYS A 768 21.90 2.62 -13.74
N TRP A 769 22.68 3.58 -14.22
CA TRP A 769 24.14 3.53 -14.08
C TRP A 769 24.62 3.65 -12.63
N PRO A 770 24.09 4.55 -11.79
CA PRO A 770 24.41 4.59 -10.37
C PRO A 770 24.17 3.25 -9.68
N TYR A 771 23.05 2.58 -9.98
CA TYR A 771 22.73 1.28 -9.40
C TYR A 771 23.70 0.18 -9.88
N VAL A 772 23.97 0.08 -11.18
CA VAL A 772 24.89 -0.93 -11.75
C VAL A 772 26.34 -0.69 -11.30
N VAL A 773 26.81 0.56 -11.28
CA VAL A 773 28.17 0.90 -10.85
C VAL A 773 28.39 0.57 -9.39
N THR A 774 27.42 0.87 -8.52
CA THR A 774 27.53 0.55 -7.09
C THR A 774 27.49 -0.96 -6.83
N MET A 775 26.71 -1.73 -7.60
CA MET A 775 26.78 -3.19 -7.61
C MET A 775 28.14 -3.71 -8.10
N GLY A 776 28.72 -3.10 -9.13
CA GLY A 776 30.06 -3.47 -9.62
C GLY A 776 31.17 -3.18 -8.61
N ILE A 777 31.11 -2.03 -7.93
CA ILE A 777 32.01 -1.69 -6.81
C ILE A 777 31.88 -2.73 -5.71
N PHE A 778 30.65 -3.11 -5.34
CA PHE A 778 30.43 -4.14 -4.34
C PHE A 778 30.98 -5.49 -4.78
N ALA A 779 30.69 -5.95 -6.01
CA ALA A 779 31.18 -7.22 -6.54
C ALA A 779 32.72 -7.29 -6.52
N GLY A 780 33.38 -6.24 -7.03
CA GLY A 780 34.84 -6.16 -7.04
C GLY A 780 35.44 -6.12 -5.64
N ALA A 781 34.83 -5.38 -4.71
CA ALA A 781 35.26 -5.32 -3.33
C ALA A 781 35.03 -6.64 -2.56
N THR A 782 33.94 -7.36 -2.84
CA THR A 782 33.67 -8.69 -2.28
C THR A 782 34.66 -9.73 -2.80
N VAL A 783 35.03 -9.69 -4.08
CA VAL A 783 36.15 -10.49 -4.61
C VAL A 783 37.45 -10.15 -3.91
N TRP A 784 37.72 -8.85 -3.69
CA TRP A 784 38.91 -8.41 -2.96
C TRP A 784 38.91 -8.92 -1.51
N CYS A 785 37.76 -8.97 -0.84
CA CYS A 785 37.64 -9.57 0.50
C CYS A 785 37.97 -11.06 0.50
N ALA A 786 37.47 -11.82 -0.47
CA ALA A 786 37.78 -13.26 -0.61
C ALA A 786 39.27 -13.51 -0.87
N LEU A 787 39.93 -12.63 -1.62
CA LEU A 787 41.35 -12.73 -2.00
C LEU A 787 42.30 -12.02 -1.03
N ALA A 788 41.80 -11.42 0.05
CA ALA A 788 42.61 -10.62 0.95
C ALA A 788 43.75 -11.45 1.56
N GLY A 789 44.98 -10.94 1.41
CA GLY A 789 46.20 -11.52 1.98
C GLY A 789 46.61 -10.93 3.33
N SER A 790 45.98 -9.83 3.76
CA SER A 790 46.27 -9.17 5.04
C SER A 790 45.01 -8.56 5.65
N MET A 791 45.04 -8.35 6.97
CA MET A 791 43.94 -7.72 7.70
C MET A 791 43.65 -6.30 7.20
N THR A 792 44.68 -5.50 6.94
CA THR A 792 44.52 -4.13 6.40
C THR A 792 43.89 -4.16 5.01
N SER A 793 44.33 -5.07 4.13
CA SER A 793 43.72 -5.23 2.81
C SER A 793 42.25 -5.61 2.93
N LEU A 794 41.90 -6.47 3.89
CA LEU A 794 40.51 -6.86 4.13
C LEU A 794 39.69 -5.68 4.66
N ILE A 795 40.20 -4.88 5.58
CA ILE A 795 39.52 -3.69 6.10
C ILE A 795 39.26 -2.66 4.99
N VAL A 796 40.25 -2.42 4.12
CA VAL A 796 40.09 -1.51 2.97
C VAL A 796 39.05 -2.08 2.01
N ALA A 797 39.12 -3.37 1.69
CA ALA A 797 38.11 -4.02 0.85
C ALA A 797 36.70 -3.91 1.46
N ARG A 798 36.55 -4.09 2.78
CA ARG A 798 35.30 -3.89 3.52
C ARG A 798 34.79 -2.46 3.47
N ALA A 799 35.68 -1.47 3.54
CA ALA A 799 35.32 -0.08 3.33
C ALA A 799 34.74 0.11 1.91
N VAL A 800 35.40 -0.42 0.87
CA VAL A 800 34.89 -0.34 -0.51
C VAL A 800 33.57 -1.12 -0.69
N CYS A 801 33.39 -2.26 -0.02
CA CYS A 801 32.10 -2.96 0.04
C CYS A 801 31.00 -2.04 0.60
N GLY A 802 31.28 -1.29 1.65
CA GLY A 802 30.30 -0.36 2.23
C GLY A 802 29.90 0.74 1.26
N LEU A 803 30.83 1.29 0.47
CA LEU A 803 30.51 2.24 -0.62
C LEU A 803 29.50 1.63 -1.62
N GLY A 804 29.78 0.41 -2.09
CA GLY A 804 28.92 -0.29 -3.05
C GLY A 804 27.55 -0.65 -2.47
N ALA A 805 27.52 -1.24 -1.28
CA ALA A 805 26.29 -1.65 -0.61
C ALA A 805 25.39 -0.46 -0.26
N GLY A 806 25.97 0.61 0.33
CA GLY A 806 25.22 1.80 0.69
C GLY A 806 24.58 2.48 -0.53
N GLY A 807 25.35 2.63 -1.61
CA GLY A 807 24.85 3.25 -2.85
C GLY A 807 23.80 2.41 -3.58
N ALA A 808 23.98 1.10 -3.65
CA ALA A 808 23.05 0.22 -4.34
C ALA A 808 21.77 -0.02 -3.53
N MET A 809 21.82 -0.11 -2.19
CA MET A 809 20.61 -0.17 -1.36
C MET A 809 19.78 1.10 -1.47
N SER A 810 20.41 2.27 -1.42
CA SER A 810 19.69 3.53 -1.51
C SER A 810 19.13 3.77 -2.92
N CYS A 811 19.94 3.59 -3.97
CA CYS A 811 19.46 3.69 -5.37
C CYS A 811 18.43 2.62 -5.71
N GLY A 812 18.60 1.38 -5.23
CA GLY A 812 17.64 0.30 -5.43
C GLY A 812 16.30 0.60 -4.77
N GLY A 813 16.31 1.15 -3.55
CA GLY A 813 15.09 1.59 -2.87
C GLY A 813 14.37 2.73 -3.61
N VAL A 814 15.12 3.71 -4.12
CA VAL A 814 14.54 4.80 -4.94
C VAL A 814 14.05 4.28 -6.28
N LEU A 815 14.79 3.40 -6.97
CA LEU A 815 14.40 2.76 -8.21
C LEU A 815 13.12 1.94 -8.05
N ALA A 816 13.03 1.13 -7.00
CA ALA A 816 11.80 0.40 -6.68
C ALA A 816 10.66 1.38 -6.36
N GLY A 817 10.95 2.49 -5.69
CA GLY A 817 9.99 3.57 -5.48
C GLY A 817 9.50 4.18 -6.80
N ASP A 818 10.38 4.48 -7.74
CA ASP A 818 10.03 5.11 -9.03
C ASP A 818 9.23 4.18 -9.94
N LEU A 819 9.48 2.86 -9.87
CA LEU A 819 8.76 1.84 -10.64
C LEU A 819 7.40 1.47 -10.04
N VAL A 820 7.19 1.76 -8.76
CA VAL A 820 6.02 1.35 -7.99
C VAL A 820 5.17 2.58 -7.63
N PRO A 821 3.93 2.68 -8.13
CA PRO A 821 2.99 3.75 -7.78
C PRO A 821 2.92 4.00 -6.27
N ILE A 822 2.78 5.28 -5.89
CA ILE A 822 2.89 5.71 -4.49
C ILE A 822 1.87 5.02 -3.57
N GLU A 823 0.72 4.62 -4.10
CA GLU A 823 -0.41 4.04 -3.35
C GLU A 823 -0.18 2.58 -2.98
N ILE A 824 0.78 1.91 -3.61
CA ILE A 824 1.09 0.48 -3.43
C ILE A 824 2.52 0.30 -2.90
N ARG A 825 3.30 1.39 -2.91
CA ARG A 825 4.70 1.44 -2.49
C ARG A 825 4.93 0.83 -1.10
N GLY A 826 3.96 0.91 -0.19
CA GLY A 826 4.04 0.27 1.14
C GLY A 826 4.14 -1.26 1.12
N ILE A 827 3.48 -1.94 0.19
CA ILE A 827 3.53 -3.41 0.06
C ILE A 827 4.87 -3.83 -0.52
N TYR A 828 5.32 -3.18 -1.59
CA TYR A 828 6.62 -3.46 -2.20
C TYR A 828 7.79 -3.12 -1.27
N GLN A 829 7.67 -2.05 -0.48
CA GLN A 829 8.62 -1.75 0.60
C GLN A 829 8.63 -2.85 1.68
N SER A 830 7.49 -3.50 1.94
CA SER A 830 7.41 -4.64 2.86
C SER A 830 8.12 -5.88 2.30
N TYR A 831 8.02 -6.16 1.00
CA TYR A 831 8.83 -7.22 0.36
C TYR A 831 10.33 -6.93 0.43
N LEU A 832 10.75 -5.69 0.19
CA LEU A 832 12.15 -5.29 0.36
C LEU A 832 12.61 -5.43 1.82
N ASN A 833 11.74 -5.13 2.79
CA ASN A 833 12.04 -5.33 4.22
C ASN A 833 12.11 -6.82 4.60
N ILE A 834 11.31 -7.69 3.98
CA ILE A 834 11.42 -9.15 4.15
C ILE A 834 12.76 -9.64 3.58
N ALA A 835 13.15 -9.19 2.38
CA ALA A 835 14.45 -9.50 1.79
C ALA A 835 15.61 -9.02 2.68
N PHE A 836 15.50 -7.80 3.22
CA PHE A 836 16.44 -7.24 4.20
C PHE A 836 16.56 -8.13 5.45
N GLY A 837 15.43 -8.48 6.07
CA GLY A 837 15.39 -9.26 7.31
C GLY A 837 15.87 -10.71 7.14
N THR A 838 15.45 -11.36 6.05
CA THR A 838 15.90 -12.72 5.70
C THR A 838 17.38 -12.77 5.36
N GLY A 839 17.89 -11.78 4.62
CA GLY A 839 19.32 -11.63 4.36
C GLY A 839 20.12 -11.49 5.66
N GLY A 840 19.69 -10.58 6.54
CA GLY A 840 20.33 -10.38 7.84
C GLY A 840 20.36 -11.65 8.72
N MET A 841 19.23 -12.39 8.74
CA MET A 841 19.10 -13.64 9.49
C MET A 841 20.02 -14.75 8.95
N LEU A 842 20.01 -14.96 7.63
CA LEU A 842 20.84 -15.98 7.00
C LEU A 842 22.32 -15.62 7.06
N GLY A 843 22.68 -14.33 6.98
CA GLY A 843 24.06 -13.88 7.13
C GLY A 843 24.61 -14.24 8.51
N ALA A 844 23.91 -13.85 9.58
CA ALA A 844 24.34 -14.13 10.95
C ALA A 844 24.49 -15.63 11.23
N ALA A 845 23.60 -16.45 10.68
CA ALA A 845 23.59 -17.91 10.86
C ALA A 845 24.63 -18.64 10.02
N LEU A 846 24.71 -18.33 8.72
CA LEU A 846 25.57 -19.05 7.76
C LEU A 846 27.03 -18.60 7.81
N GLY A 847 27.33 -17.39 8.32
CA GLY A 847 28.71 -16.90 8.47
C GLY A 847 29.60 -17.89 9.22
N GLY A 848 29.19 -18.31 10.42
CA GLY A 848 29.92 -19.29 11.21
C GLY A 848 30.01 -20.69 10.56
N VAL A 849 28.95 -21.14 9.87
CA VAL A 849 28.94 -22.42 9.14
C VAL A 849 29.98 -22.41 8.02
N MET A 850 30.04 -21.32 7.25
CA MET A 850 31.02 -21.16 6.17
C MET A 850 32.44 -21.07 6.71
N ALA A 851 32.66 -20.33 7.81
CA ALA A 851 33.95 -20.21 8.47
C ALA A 851 34.52 -21.58 8.89
N ASP A 852 33.69 -22.42 9.52
CA ASP A 852 34.10 -23.73 10.05
C ASP A 852 34.28 -24.81 8.97
N HIS A 853 33.43 -24.83 7.92
CA HIS A 853 33.40 -25.94 6.96
C HIS A 853 34.02 -25.65 5.59
N LEU A 854 33.78 -24.47 5.01
CA LEU A 854 34.28 -24.09 3.69
C LEU A 854 35.54 -23.24 3.77
N GLY A 855 35.73 -22.57 4.92
CA GLY A 855 36.73 -21.55 5.14
C GLY A 855 36.16 -20.15 4.91
N TRP A 856 36.59 -19.20 5.74
CA TRP A 856 36.05 -17.84 5.80
C TRP A 856 36.07 -17.07 4.48
N ARG A 857 36.95 -17.42 3.53
CA ARG A 857 37.00 -16.78 2.20
C ARG A 857 35.71 -17.00 1.39
N TRP A 858 35.04 -18.14 1.59
CA TRP A 858 33.80 -18.47 0.91
C TRP A 858 32.60 -17.66 1.40
N GLU A 859 32.71 -17.03 2.58
CA GLU A 859 31.72 -16.06 3.07
C GLU A 859 31.50 -14.93 2.05
N PHE A 860 32.58 -14.48 1.41
CA PHE A 860 32.54 -13.50 0.34
C PHE A 860 32.36 -14.16 -1.03
N GLY A 861 33.04 -15.28 -1.27
CA GLY A 861 33.05 -15.98 -2.57
C GLY A 861 31.67 -16.41 -3.05
N VAL A 862 30.81 -16.93 -2.17
CA VAL A 862 29.46 -17.41 -2.54
C VAL A 862 28.53 -16.30 -3.04
N GLN A 863 28.77 -15.06 -2.60
CA GLN A 863 27.95 -13.91 -2.97
C GLN A 863 28.28 -13.41 -4.38
N VAL A 864 29.53 -13.56 -4.83
CA VAL A 864 30.02 -12.99 -6.10
C VAL A 864 29.20 -13.45 -7.31
N PRO A 865 28.94 -14.76 -7.55
CA PRO A 865 28.14 -15.20 -8.68
C PRO A 865 26.74 -14.57 -8.67
N LEU A 866 26.11 -14.49 -7.49
CA LEU A 866 24.76 -13.96 -7.34
C LEU A 866 24.73 -12.44 -7.61
N ILE A 867 25.73 -11.70 -7.15
CA ILE A 867 25.87 -10.25 -7.42
C ILE A 867 26.08 -10.03 -8.92
N LEU A 868 26.94 -10.82 -9.58
CA LEU A 868 27.21 -10.68 -11.02
C LEU A 868 25.96 -10.97 -11.86
N VAL A 869 25.16 -11.97 -11.48
CA VAL A 869 23.86 -12.24 -12.13
C VAL A 869 22.92 -11.06 -11.94
N CYS A 870 22.75 -10.57 -10.71
CA CYS A 870 21.90 -9.41 -10.43
C CYS A 870 22.36 -8.17 -11.21
N MET A 871 23.68 -7.94 -11.29
CA MET A 871 24.28 -6.82 -12.01
C MET A 871 24.07 -6.93 -13.53
N ALA A 872 24.24 -8.13 -14.11
CA ALA A 872 24.01 -8.36 -15.54
C ALA A 872 22.54 -8.14 -15.90
N VAL A 873 21.62 -8.67 -15.08
CA VAL A 873 20.18 -8.51 -15.26
C VAL A 873 19.78 -7.03 -15.09
N ALA A 874 20.29 -6.33 -14.08
CA ALA A 874 20.08 -4.89 -13.89
C ALA A 874 20.58 -4.07 -15.10
N ALA A 875 21.79 -4.36 -15.59
CA ALA A 875 22.39 -3.68 -16.73
C ALA A 875 21.61 -3.90 -18.03
N TRP A 876 21.00 -5.08 -18.19
CA TRP A 876 20.23 -5.42 -19.39
C TRP A 876 18.79 -4.89 -19.34
N LEU A 877 18.09 -5.07 -18.23
CA LEU A 877 16.65 -4.81 -18.12
C LEU A 877 16.29 -3.39 -17.71
N ILE A 878 17.11 -2.69 -16.92
CA ILE A 878 16.76 -1.34 -16.47
C ILE A 878 16.91 -0.37 -17.66
N PRO A 879 15.86 0.40 -18.02
CA PRO A 879 15.95 1.42 -19.07
C PRO A 879 16.94 2.53 -18.72
N ALA A 880 17.66 3.06 -19.71
CA ALA A 880 18.65 4.13 -19.50
C ALA A 880 18.04 5.45 -19.03
N ASN A 881 16.75 5.65 -19.28
CA ASN A 881 15.95 6.83 -18.91
C ASN A 881 15.13 6.62 -17.62
N ALA A 882 15.30 5.50 -16.91
CA ALA A 882 14.59 5.26 -15.66
C ALA A 882 14.90 6.36 -14.62
N GLY A 883 13.86 7.07 -14.17
CA GLY A 883 13.91 8.13 -13.17
C GLY A 883 14.26 9.54 -13.67
N LEU A 884 14.39 9.77 -14.98
CA LEU A 884 14.56 11.11 -15.57
C LEU A 884 13.20 11.68 -15.97
N TYR A 885 12.71 12.70 -15.25
CA TYR A 885 11.55 13.49 -15.67
C TYR A 885 11.97 14.44 -16.81
N ASP A 886 11.20 14.48 -17.91
CA ASP A 886 11.33 15.41 -19.05
C ASP A 886 12.53 15.27 -20.02
N ASN A 887 13.29 14.18 -20.03
CA ASN A 887 14.44 13.97 -20.96
C ASN A 887 15.51 15.09 -20.94
N LYS A 888 15.40 16.09 -20.05
CA LYS A 888 16.42 17.11 -19.82
C LYS A 888 17.40 16.57 -18.79
N ARG A 889 18.60 16.18 -19.25
CA ARG A 889 19.75 16.04 -18.34
C ARG A 889 20.06 17.42 -17.81
N GLU A 890 19.69 17.70 -16.56
CA GLU A 890 20.24 18.86 -15.86
C GLU A 890 21.77 18.81 -15.94
N SER A 891 22.40 19.95 -16.17
CA SER A 891 23.85 20.05 -16.15
C SER A 891 24.34 19.58 -14.77
N LEU A 892 25.32 18.66 -14.73
CA LEU A 892 25.93 18.16 -13.49
C LEU A 892 26.31 19.29 -12.53
N VAL A 893 26.68 20.46 -13.07
CA VAL A 893 27.07 21.65 -12.31
C VAL A 893 25.88 22.28 -11.57
N GLU A 894 24.67 22.23 -12.14
CA GLU A 894 23.48 22.88 -11.60
C GLU A 894 22.84 22.05 -10.48
N SER A 895 22.71 20.73 -10.67
CA SER A 895 22.24 19.83 -9.61
C SER A 895 23.26 19.69 -8.47
N MET A 896 24.57 19.81 -8.74
CA MET A 896 25.61 19.86 -7.71
C MET A 896 25.56 21.16 -6.90
N LYS A 897 25.16 22.30 -7.48
CA LYS A 897 25.03 23.57 -6.73
C LYS A 897 23.93 23.55 -5.67
N VAL A 898 22.94 22.64 -5.80
CA VAL A 898 21.81 22.50 -4.87
C VAL A 898 22.12 21.55 -3.71
N PHE A 899 23.23 20.80 -3.77
CA PHE A 899 23.61 19.82 -2.75
C PHE A 899 24.50 20.40 -1.66
N ASP A 900 24.23 20.05 -0.40
CA ASP A 900 25.07 20.43 0.75
C ASP A 900 26.33 19.55 0.83
N PHE A 901 27.28 19.81 -0.08
CA PHE A 901 28.60 19.19 -0.07
C PHE A 901 29.39 19.51 1.20
N THR A 902 29.18 20.71 1.73
CA THR A 902 29.89 21.21 2.91
C THR A 902 29.45 20.44 4.15
N GLY A 903 28.14 20.38 4.41
CA GLY A 903 27.57 19.60 5.52
C GLY A 903 27.82 18.11 5.39
N SER A 904 27.61 17.52 4.20
CA SER A 904 27.88 16.10 3.96
C SER A 904 29.34 15.73 4.21
N GLY A 905 30.26 16.55 3.68
CA GLY A 905 31.70 16.36 3.82
C GLY A 905 32.15 16.52 5.27
N LEU A 906 31.73 17.59 5.94
CA LEU A 906 32.06 17.83 7.35
C LEU A 906 31.51 16.73 8.26
N MET A 907 30.27 16.27 8.02
CA MET A 907 29.68 15.15 8.77
C MET A 907 30.52 13.88 8.61
N THR A 908 30.81 13.52 7.37
CA THR A 908 31.61 12.34 7.02
C THR A 908 32.98 12.37 7.68
N VAL A 909 33.70 13.48 7.50
CA VAL A 909 35.05 13.66 8.01
C VAL A 909 35.04 13.59 9.54
N SER A 910 34.10 14.29 10.19
CA SER A 910 34.00 14.32 11.65
C SER A 910 33.74 12.93 12.22
N ILE A 911 32.75 12.20 11.69
CA ILE A 911 32.42 10.85 12.17
C ILE A 911 33.54 9.85 11.86
N THR A 912 34.19 9.97 10.70
CA THR A 912 35.35 9.12 10.35
C THR A 912 36.48 9.30 11.35
N PHE A 913 36.84 10.55 11.68
CA PHE A 913 37.87 10.82 12.67
C PHE A 913 37.47 10.41 14.09
N LEU A 914 36.19 10.54 14.46
CA LEU A 914 35.68 9.98 15.72
C LEU A 914 35.91 8.47 15.78
N ILE A 915 35.53 7.74 14.73
CA ILE A 915 35.66 6.27 14.68
C ILE A 915 37.12 5.85 14.65
N ILE A 916 37.98 6.54 13.90
CA ILE A 916 39.44 6.29 13.93
C ILE A 916 39.98 6.48 15.34
N GLY A 917 39.63 7.58 16.01
CA GLY A 917 40.05 7.85 17.39
C GLY A 917 39.59 6.77 18.38
N LEU A 918 38.32 6.35 18.29
CA LEU A 918 37.73 5.35 19.18
C LEU A 918 38.23 3.92 18.89
N ASN A 919 38.43 3.53 17.63
CA ASN A 919 38.89 2.18 17.30
C ASN A 919 40.40 1.98 17.54
N LEU A 920 41.22 3.03 17.33
CA LEU A 920 42.67 2.96 17.55
C LEU A 920 43.04 3.21 19.02
N GLY A 921 42.32 4.11 19.70
CA GLY A 921 42.58 4.56 21.07
C GLY A 921 42.59 3.45 22.11
N GLY A 922 43.73 3.24 22.76
CA GLY A 922 43.88 2.25 23.85
C GLY A 922 43.82 0.79 23.40
N ASN A 923 43.53 0.54 22.12
CA ASN A 923 43.41 -0.78 21.54
C ASN A 923 44.67 -1.15 20.73
N ILE A 924 44.91 -0.40 19.65
CA ILE A 924 46.06 -0.59 18.74
C ILE A 924 47.19 0.39 19.09
N LEU A 925 46.83 1.65 19.35
CA LEU A 925 47.76 2.72 19.63
C LEU A 925 47.50 3.31 21.04
N PRO A 926 48.55 3.75 21.75
CA PRO A 926 48.38 4.46 23.02
C PRO A 926 47.55 5.72 22.84
N TRP A 927 46.74 6.09 23.84
CA TRP A 927 45.93 7.32 23.81
C TRP A 927 46.74 8.61 23.55
N SER A 928 48.03 8.61 23.90
CA SER A 928 48.97 9.72 23.66
C SER A 928 49.48 9.80 22.22
N HIS A 929 49.18 8.81 21.36
CA HIS A 929 49.70 8.76 20.00
C HIS A 929 49.16 9.96 19.18
N PRO A 930 50.01 10.67 18.40
CA PRO A 930 49.59 11.86 17.66
C PRO A 930 48.38 11.63 16.74
N LEU A 931 48.27 10.46 16.11
CA LEU A 931 47.13 10.11 15.25
C LEU A 931 45.78 10.11 16.00
N ILE A 932 45.75 9.64 17.25
CA ILE A 932 44.52 9.61 18.06
C ILE A 932 44.15 11.01 18.50
N LEU A 933 45.13 11.77 19.01
CA LEU A 933 44.92 13.15 19.43
C LEU A 933 44.48 14.03 18.25
N THR A 934 45.10 13.90 17.08
CA THR A 934 44.70 14.62 15.85
C THR A 934 43.31 14.20 15.38
N SER A 935 42.97 12.91 15.40
CA SER A 935 41.63 12.45 15.01
C SER A 935 40.54 12.98 15.97
N LEU A 936 40.76 12.88 17.28
CA LEU A 936 39.79 13.39 18.27
C LEU A 936 39.68 14.92 18.22
N THR A 937 40.79 15.63 18.04
CA THR A 937 40.76 17.10 17.87
C THR A 937 40.03 17.51 16.60
N LEU A 938 40.29 16.84 15.46
CA LEU A 938 39.55 17.07 14.21
C LEU A 938 38.06 16.77 14.34
N PHE A 939 37.66 15.76 15.11
CA PHE A 939 36.25 15.56 15.43
C PHE A 939 35.69 16.70 16.29
N THR A 940 36.38 17.08 17.38
CA THR A 940 35.90 18.14 18.28
C THR A 940 35.80 19.51 17.61
N LEU A 941 36.59 19.77 16.56
CA LEU A 941 36.52 20.99 15.75
C LEU A 941 35.54 20.84 14.58
N GLY A 942 35.58 19.69 13.89
CA GLY A 942 34.79 19.40 12.70
C GLY A 942 33.30 19.25 12.98
N PHE A 943 32.92 18.64 14.11
CA PHE A 943 31.51 18.41 14.44
C PHE A 943 30.75 19.71 14.74
N PRO A 944 31.28 20.67 15.53
CA PRO A 944 30.69 22.00 15.63
C PRO A 944 30.64 22.75 14.30
N LEU A 945 31.68 22.66 13.47
CA LEU A 945 31.68 23.26 12.13
C LEU A 945 30.59 22.65 11.24
N PHE A 946 30.37 21.34 11.33
CA PHE A 946 29.27 20.66 10.67
C PHE A 946 27.92 21.23 11.13
N LEU A 947 27.67 21.37 12.44
CA LEU A 947 26.42 21.95 12.94
C LEU A 947 26.21 23.40 12.48
N LEU A 948 27.30 24.19 12.38
CA LEU A 948 27.25 25.55 11.87
C LEU A 948 26.97 25.60 10.36
N ALA A 949 27.56 24.68 9.59
CA ALA A 949 27.30 24.53 8.16
C ALA A 949 25.84 24.13 7.93
N GLU A 950 25.34 23.14 8.65
CA GLU A 950 23.95 22.68 8.56
C GLU A 950 22.94 23.76 8.96
N ARG A 951 23.24 24.56 9.99
CA ARG A 951 22.39 25.69 10.37
C ARG A 951 22.26 26.74 9.25
N ARG A 952 23.26 26.84 8.38
CA ARG A 952 23.30 27.81 7.27
C ARG A 952 22.89 27.21 5.93
N ALA A 953 22.76 25.89 5.83
CA ALA A 953 22.39 25.21 4.60
C ALA A 953 20.94 25.51 4.22
N THR A 954 20.70 25.78 2.94
CA THR A 954 19.35 26.02 2.39
C THR A 954 18.51 24.73 2.32
N ARG A 955 19.17 23.58 2.16
CA ARG A 955 18.57 22.23 2.19
C ARG A 955 19.41 21.32 3.09
N PRO A 956 19.26 21.42 4.42
CA PRO A 956 20.06 20.66 5.36
C PRO A 956 19.85 19.15 5.19
N ILE A 957 20.91 18.35 5.32
CA ILE A 957 20.82 16.88 5.30
C ILE A 957 20.17 16.41 6.60
N MET A 958 20.47 17.11 7.69
CA MET A 958 19.89 16.90 9.01
C MET A 958 19.25 18.20 9.53
N PRO A 959 17.92 18.34 9.47
CA PRO A 959 17.25 19.51 10.03
C PRO A 959 17.48 19.57 11.55
N LEU A 960 18.21 20.57 12.01
CA LEU A 960 18.56 20.74 13.41
C LEU A 960 17.33 20.87 14.33
N GLU A 961 16.20 21.33 13.80
CA GLU A 961 14.90 21.37 14.49
C GLU A 961 14.46 19.99 14.99
N LEU A 962 14.75 18.93 14.24
CA LEU A 962 14.34 17.56 14.57
C LEU A 962 15.10 16.98 15.77
N VAL A 963 16.35 17.43 15.97
CA VAL A 963 17.26 16.95 17.02
C VAL A 963 17.36 17.89 18.22
N SER A 964 16.76 19.08 18.15
CA SER A 964 16.80 20.10 19.21
C SER A 964 15.48 20.30 19.95
N THR A 965 14.34 19.87 19.38
CA THR A 965 13.01 20.09 19.95
C THR A 965 12.43 18.84 20.61
N VAL A 966 11.89 18.96 21.82
CA VAL A 966 11.17 17.85 22.49
C VAL A 966 9.72 17.85 22.00
N PRO A 967 9.11 16.70 21.63
CA PRO A 967 9.59 15.32 21.81
C PRO A 967 10.43 14.73 20.67
N ASN A 968 10.65 15.44 19.55
CA ASN A 968 11.36 14.92 18.37
C ASN A 968 12.78 14.43 18.71
N ALA A 969 13.55 15.26 19.43
CA ALA A 969 14.91 14.97 19.86
C ALA A 969 14.99 13.67 20.68
N ASN A 970 14.05 13.47 21.62
CA ASN A 970 14.02 12.25 22.44
C ASN A 970 13.74 11.00 21.60
N ILE A 971 12.88 11.09 20.58
CA ILE A 971 12.56 9.97 19.70
C ILE A 971 13.75 9.61 18.81
N VAL A 972 14.39 10.62 18.21
CA VAL A 972 15.58 10.43 17.36
C VAL A 972 16.75 9.87 18.18
N LEU A 973 17.01 10.45 19.36
CA LEU A 973 18.08 10.00 20.26
C LEU A 973 17.80 8.61 20.82
N SER A 974 16.53 8.27 21.11
CA SER A 974 16.14 6.92 21.51
C SER A 974 16.39 5.90 20.39
N ASN A 975 16.09 6.26 19.15
CA ASN A 975 16.38 5.40 18.00
C ASN A 975 17.88 5.17 17.80
N PHE A 976 18.68 6.23 17.95
CA PHE A 976 20.14 6.19 17.95
C PHE A 976 20.68 5.27 19.06
N LEU A 977 20.26 5.46 20.32
CA LEU A 977 20.71 4.63 21.43
C LEU A 977 20.28 3.17 21.27
N GLY A 978 19.06 2.91 20.77
CA GLY A 978 18.63 1.56 20.42
C GLY A 978 19.55 0.88 19.40
N ALA A 979 20.02 1.64 18.40
CA ALA A 979 20.97 1.16 17.40
C ALA A 979 22.37 0.90 17.99
N VAL A 980 22.85 1.78 18.89
CA VAL A 980 24.11 1.57 19.64
C VAL A 980 24.02 0.28 20.45
N LEU A 981 22.94 0.09 21.21
CA LEU A 981 22.74 -1.06 22.08
C LEU A 981 22.71 -2.36 21.28
N ILE A 982 21.86 -2.48 20.27
CA ILE A 982 21.71 -3.75 19.55
C ILE A 982 22.97 -4.13 18.76
N ASN A 983 23.69 -3.17 18.19
CA ASN A 983 24.92 -3.47 17.45
C ASN A 983 26.10 -3.78 18.38
N ALA A 984 26.14 -3.16 19.56
CA ALA A 984 27.06 -3.58 20.62
C ALA A 984 26.78 -5.04 21.03
N LEU A 985 25.52 -5.43 21.18
CA LEU A 985 25.17 -6.81 21.53
C LEU A 985 25.51 -7.81 20.42
N ILE A 986 25.06 -7.55 19.18
CA ILE A 986 25.30 -8.43 18.03
C ILE A 986 26.80 -8.66 17.79
N PHE A 987 27.63 -7.65 18.00
CA PHE A 987 29.08 -7.78 17.82
C PHE A 987 29.76 -8.61 18.93
N ASN A 988 29.33 -8.46 20.19
CA ASN A 988 30.03 -9.05 21.35
C ASN A 988 29.47 -10.40 21.83
N VAL A 989 28.19 -10.70 21.58
CA VAL A 989 27.60 -12.00 21.94
C VAL A 989 28.35 -13.18 21.29
N PRO A 990 28.73 -13.12 20.00
CA PRO A 990 29.51 -14.19 19.39
C PRO A 990 30.90 -14.37 20.01
N LEU A 991 31.53 -13.25 20.40
CA LEU A 991 32.80 -13.27 21.11
C LEU A 991 32.66 -13.94 22.49
N TYR A 992 31.53 -13.75 23.19
CA TYR A 992 31.23 -14.49 24.42
C TYR A 992 31.10 -16.00 24.16
N PHE A 993 30.35 -16.40 23.13
CA PHE A 993 30.17 -17.82 22.82
C PHE A 993 31.46 -18.52 22.39
N GLN A 994 32.33 -17.84 21.65
CA GLN A 994 33.57 -18.43 21.12
C GLN A 994 34.76 -18.29 22.09
N GLY A 995 34.86 -17.17 22.83
CA GLY A 995 35.96 -16.90 23.75
C GLY A 995 35.74 -17.42 25.17
N VAL A 996 34.50 -17.38 25.68
CA VAL A 996 34.16 -17.81 27.06
C VAL A 996 33.58 -19.23 27.06
N LEU A 997 32.53 -19.47 26.28
CA LEU A 997 31.89 -20.79 26.23
C LEU A 997 32.59 -21.79 25.31
N LEU A 998 33.59 -21.33 24.53
CA LEU A 998 34.40 -22.14 23.62
C LEU A 998 33.58 -22.96 22.63
N LYS A 999 32.41 -22.43 22.24
CA LYS A 999 31.57 -22.97 21.18
C LYS A 999 32.19 -22.69 19.81
N SER A 1000 31.82 -23.50 18.82
CA SER A 1000 32.22 -23.27 17.43
C SER A 1000 31.56 -22.01 16.86
N ALA A 1001 32.11 -21.48 15.76
CA ALA A 1001 31.53 -20.35 15.06
C ALA A 1001 30.14 -20.70 14.51
N THR A 1002 29.95 -21.94 14.04
CA THR A 1002 28.65 -22.48 13.60
C THR A 1002 27.58 -22.38 14.68
N THR A 1003 27.83 -22.90 15.89
CA THR A 1003 26.86 -22.84 16.97
C THR A 1003 26.59 -21.40 17.41
N SER A 1004 27.64 -20.57 17.44
CA SER A 1004 27.54 -19.14 17.75
C SER A 1004 26.62 -18.41 16.75
N GLY A 1005 26.78 -18.67 15.45
CA GLY A 1005 25.93 -18.11 14.40
C GLY A 1005 24.48 -18.60 14.47
N LEU A 1006 24.27 -19.89 14.68
CA LEU A 1006 22.92 -20.45 14.88
C LEU A 1006 22.19 -19.81 16.07
N TYR A 1007 22.91 -19.47 17.14
CA TYR A 1007 22.33 -18.78 18.30
C TYR A 1007 21.90 -17.34 17.98
N LEU A 1008 22.49 -16.69 16.98
CA LEU A 1008 22.05 -15.38 16.49
C LEU A 1008 20.79 -15.44 15.60
N LEU A 1009 20.36 -16.63 15.16
CA LEU A 1009 19.14 -16.78 14.38
C LEU A 1009 17.89 -16.46 15.22
N VAL A 1010 17.84 -16.94 16.46
CA VAL A 1010 16.74 -16.69 17.41
C VAL A 1010 16.47 -15.20 17.62
N PRO A 1011 17.45 -14.35 18.01
CA PRO A 1011 17.22 -12.92 18.19
C PRO A 1011 16.74 -12.24 16.90
N THR A 1012 17.24 -12.65 15.73
CA THR A 1012 16.84 -12.05 14.45
C THR A 1012 15.39 -12.39 14.06
N VAL A 1013 14.94 -13.62 14.33
CA VAL A 1013 13.54 -14.02 14.15
C VAL A 1013 12.64 -13.23 15.10
N VAL A 1014 13.03 -13.16 16.38
CA VAL A 1014 12.28 -12.43 17.41
C VAL A 1014 12.11 -10.95 17.01
N SER A 1015 13.18 -10.26 16.63
CA SER A 1015 13.12 -8.85 16.23
C SER A 1015 12.22 -8.62 15.00
N SER A 1016 12.20 -9.58 14.07
CA SER A 1016 11.39 -9.50 12.85
C SER A 1016 9.90 -9.71 13.14
N VAL A 1017 9.58 -10.70 13.99
CA VAL A 1017 8.21 -10.99 14.44
C VAL A 1017 7.67 -9.83 15.27
N THR A 1018 8.42 -9.35 16.26
CA THR A 1018 7.98 -8.20 17.09
C THR A 1018 7.94 -6.91 16.28
N GLY A 1019 8.85 -6.73 15.31
CA GLY A 1019 8.83 -5.61 14.35
C GLY A 1019 7.52 -5.54 13.56
N THR A 1020 7.15 -6.65 12.94
CA THR A 1020 5.90 -6.77 12.17
C THR A 1020 4.68 -6.62 13.07
N ALA A 1021 4.68 -7.28 14.23
CA ALA A 1021 3.60 -7.18 15.20
C ALA A 1021 3.41 -5.76 15.73
N THR A 1022 4.49 -4.98 15.89
CA THR A 1022 4.43 -3.60 16.37
C THR A 1022 3.59 -2.71 15.45
N GLY A 1023 3.75 -2.83 14.14
CA GLY A 1023 2.93 -2.08 13.17
C GLY A 1023 1.44 -2.40 13.33
N TYR A 1024 1.10 -3.69 13.42
CA TYR A 1024 -0.29 -4.16 13.62
C TYR A 1024 -0.85 -3.74 14.99
N LEU A 1025 -0.06 -3.83 16.06
CA LEU A 1025 -0.47 -3.45 17.41
C LEU A 1025 -0.64 -1.93 17.54
N ILE A 1026 0.19 -1.11 16.89
CA ILE A 1026 -0.03 0.35 16.79
C ILE A 1026 -1.34 0.63 16.05
N TYR A 1027 -1.61 -0.08 14.95
CA TYR A 1027 -2.87 0.05 14.22
C TYR A 1027 -4.09 -0.27 15.09
N ARG A 1028 -4.05 -1.35 15.89
CA ARG A 1028 -5.15 -1.75 16.79
C ARG A 1028 -5.27 -0.84 18.02
N THR A 1029 -4.17 -0.50 18.67
CA THR A 1029 -4.17 0.26 19.93
C THR A 1029 -4.30 1.77 19.72
N LYS A 1030 -3.97 2.28 18.53
CA LYS A 1030 -3.89 3.71 18.18
C LYS A 1030 -2.98 4.53 19.11
N ARG A 1031 -2.06 3.87 19.84
CA ARG A 1031 -1.16 4.48 20.83
C ARG A 1031 0.28 4.33 20.38
N LEU A 1032 1.00 5.45 20.29
CA LEU A 1032 2.38 5.50 19.82
C LEU A 1032 3.43 5.40 20.93
N LYS A 1033 3.06 5.59 22.21
CA LYS A 1033 4.02 5.61 23.34
C LYS A 1033 4.43 4.22 23.83
N TRP A 1034 3.49 3.28 23.92
CA TRP A 1034 3.77 1.97 24.50
C TRP A 1034 4.87 1.18 23.77
N PRO A 1035 5.00 1.21 22.41
CA PRO A 1035 6.06 0.47 21.73
C PRO A 1035 7.45 1.01 22.09
N LEU A 1036 7.59 2.32 22.26
CA LEU A 1036 8.86 2.93 22.68
C LEU A 1036 9.22 2.53 24.12
N MET A 1037 8.23 2.48 25.02
CA MET A 1037 8.44 2.06 26.40
C MET A 1037 8.80 0.59 26.51
N VAL A 1038 8.03 -0.30 25.87
CA VAL A 1038 8.30 -1.74 25.84
C VAL A 1038 9.63 -2.02 25.13
N GLY A 1039 9.92 -1.29 24.05
CA GLY A 1039 11.20 -1.36 23.35
C GLY A 1039 12.39 -1.03 24.24
N SER A 1040 12.31 0.12 24.94
CA SER A 1040 13.37 0.57 25.85
C SER A 1040 13.52 -0.34 27.07
N ALA A 1041 12.41 -0.82 27.63
CA ALA A 1041 12.43 -1.81 28.71
C ALA A 1041 13.06 -3.14 28.23
N GLY A 1042 12.75 -3.60 27.02
CA GLY A 1042 13.34 -4.80 26.43
C GLY A 1042 14.85 -4.72 26.29
N PHE A 1043 15.39 -3.58 25.82
CA PHE A 1043 16.83 -3.35 25.80
C PHE A 1043 17.46 -3.40 27.20
N LEU A 1044 16.83 -2.79 28.20
CA LEU A 1044 17.31 -2.80 29.58
C LEU A 1044 17.28 -4.21 30.16
N THR A 1045 16.16 -4.92 30.05
CA THR A 1045 16.03 -6.30 30.55
C THR A 1045 17.03 -7.23 29.88
N GLY A 1046 17.21 -7.14 28.56
CA GLY A 1046 18.16 -7.99 27.84
C GLY A 1046 19.61 -7.74 28.24
N THR A 1047 20.02 -6.47 28.36
CA THR A 1047 21.39 -6.11 28.80
C THR A 1047 21.65 -6.49 30.26
N VAL A 1048 20.67 -6.32 31.15
CA VAL A 1048 20.76 -6.77 32.56
C VAL A 1048 20.89 -8.29 32.63
N PHE A 1049 20.06 -9.04 31.89
CA PHE A 1049 20.17 -10.50 31.84
C PHE A 1049 21.54 -10.95 31.33
N LEU A 1050 22.04 -10.37 30.23
CA LEU A 1050 23.37 -10.68 29.71
C LEU A 1050 24.50 -10.36 30.71
N THR A 1051 24.36 -9.29 31.51
CA THR A 1051 25.33 -8.95 32.55
C THR A 1051 25.31 -9.95 33.70
N SER A 1052 24.14 -10.52 34.01
CA SER A 1052 23.94 -11.51 35.08
C SER A 1052 24.26 -12.94 34.67
N LEU A 1053 24.59 -13.22 33.41
CA LEU A 1053 24.93 -14.56 32.96
C LEU A 1053 26.26 -15.02 33.54
N ASP A 1054 26.24 -16.26 34.00
CA ASP A 1054 27.42 -17.02 34.40
C ASP A 1054 27.64 -18.18 33.44
N ARG A 1055 28.90 -18.50 33.14
CA ARG A 1055 29.27 -19.59 32.24
C ARG A 1055 28.76 -20.97 32.67
N SER A 1056 28.40 -21.15 33.95
CA SER A 1056 27.80 -22.39 34.47
C SER A 1056 26.32 -22.57 34.11
N CYS A 1057 25.68 -21.54 33.54
CA CYS A 1057 24.26 -21.59 33.20
C CYS A 1057 23.95 -22.59 32.07
N PRO A 1058 22.73 -23.16 32.04
CA PRO A 1058 22.27 -23.97 30.92
C PRO A 1058 22.22 -23.16 29.60
N GLU A 1059 22.48 -23.83 28.47
CA GLU A 1059 22.51 -23.21 27.13
C GLU A 1059 21.20 -22.48 26.77
N ALA A 1060 20.06 -23.02 27.19
CA ALA A 1060 18.76 -22.39 26.97
C ALA A 1060 18.64 -20.99 27.59
N LEU A 1061 19.32 -20.74 28.72
CA LEU A 1061 19.29 -19.43 29.38
C LEU A 1061 20.02 -18.36 28.57
N PHE A 1062 21.11 -18.73 27.88
CA PHE A 1062 21.81 -17.83 26.96
C PHE A 1062 20.92 -17.39 25.80
N LEU A 1063 20.19 -18.34 25.19
CA LEU A 1063 19.23 -18.03 24.13
C LEU A 1063 18.09 -17.15 24.65
N LEU A 1064 17.56 -17.46 25.84
CA LEU A 1064 16.49 -16.67 26.46
C LEU A 1064 16.94 -15.25 26.80
N ALA A 1065 18.20 -15.04 27.18
CA ALA A 1065 18.75 -13.72 27.50
C ALA A 1065 18.88 -12.79 26.28
N LEU A 1066 18.97 -13.35 25.06
CA LEU A 1066 19.02 -12.57 23.81
C LEU A 1066 17.64 -12.09 23.34
N VAL A 1067 16.56 -12.74 23.79
CA VAL A 1067 15.19 -12.45 23.34
C VAL A 1067 14.72 -11.04 23.73
N PRO A 1068 14.87 -10.55 24.98
CA PRO A 1068 14.31 -9.26 25.38
C PRO A 1068 14.92 -8.07 24.63
N ALA A 1069 16.24 -8.06 24.39
CA ALA A 1069 16.89 -6.98 23.65
C ALA A 1069 16.43 -6.92 22.19
N SER A 1070 16.27 -8.09 21.56
CA SER A 1070 15.85 -8.22 20.16
C SER A 1070 14.37 -7.93 19.98
N ALA A 1071 13.54 -8.37 20.93
CA ALA A 1071 12.15 -7.92 21.02
C ALA A 1071 12.10 -6.39 21.18
N GLY A 1072 12.98 -5.84 22.03
CA GLY A 1072 13.16 -4.41 22.26
C GLY A 1072 13.43 -3.63 20.97
N GLN A 1073 14.33 -4.15 20.12
CA GLN A 1073 14.61 -3.62 18.79
C GLN A 1073 13.35 -3.59 17.91
N GLY A 1074 12.61 -4.71 17.83
CA GLY A 1074 11.41 -4.80 17.02
C GLY A 1074 10.26 -3.90 17.49
N PHE A 1075 10.14 -3.60 18.78
CA PHE A 1075 9.18 -2.58 19.25
C PHE A 1075 9.68 -1.14 19.04
N SER A 1076 10.96 -0.90 19.30
CA SER A 1076 11.53 0.44 19.30
C SER A 1076 11.67 1.03 17.89
N PHE A 1077 12.17 0.28 16.90
CA PHE A 1077 12.47 0.85 15.58
C PHE A 1077 11.21 1.24 14.79
N PRO A 1078 10.21 0.37 14.58
CA PRO A 1078 8.94 0.77 13.97
C PRO A 1078 8.18 1.80 14.82
N GLY A 1079 8.24 1.67 16.16
CA GLY A 1079 7.58 2.58 17.08
C GLY A 1079 8.10 4.02 16.97
N THR A 1080 9.42 4.21 17.06
CA THR A 1080 10.06 5.53 16.92
C THR A 1080 9.86 6.11 15.53
N PHE A 1081 9.88 5.28 14.48
CA PHE A 1081 9.59 5.68 13.11
C PHE A 1081 8.16 6.23 12.97
N MET A 1082 7.15 5.46 13.40
CA MET A 1082 5.74 5.88 13.33
C MET A 1082 5.44 7.07 14.24
N ALA A 1083 6.04 7.13 15.43
CA ALA A 1083 5.88 8.26 16.33
C ALA A 1083 6.38 9.57 15.71
N LEU A 1084 7.56 9.54 15.08
CA LEU A 1084 8.14 10.73 14.47
C LEU A 1084 7.39 11.15 13.21
N LEU A 1085 6.94 10.21 12.37
CA LEU A 1085 6.11 10.52 11.19
C LEU A 1085 4.77 11.15 11.57
N ASN A 1086 4.17 10.74 12.69
CA ASN A 1086 2.90 11.29 13.16
C ASN A 1086 3.02 12.73 13.68
N LEU A 1087 4.20 13.16 14.11
CA LEU A 1087 4.44 14.52 14.62
C LEU A 1087 4.63 15.56 13.52
N TRP A 1088 4.81 15.13 12.27
CA TRP A 1088 5.16 16.01 11.15
C TRP A 1088 4.16 15.90 10.00
N GLU A 1089 3.94 17.04 9.33
CA GLU A 1089 3.09 17.11 8.13
C GLU A 1089 3.64 16.24 7.00
N GLN A 1090 2.74 15.65 6.20
CA GLN A 1090 3.07 14.73 5.10
C GLN A 1090 4.18 15.25 4.17
N ARG A 1091 4.18 16.56 3.88
CA ARG A 1091 5.16 17.22 3.00
C ARG A 1091 6.61 17.15 3.53
N ARG A 1092 6.81 17.04 4.86
CA ARG A 1092 8.14 16.99 5.49
C ARG A 1092 8.56 15.57 5.89
N GLN A 1093 7.70 14.57 5.74
CA GLN A 1093 7.95 13.21 6.21
C GLN A 1093 9.17 12.55 5.55
N SER A 1094 9.47 12.83 4.27
CA SER A 1094 10.66 12.28 3.60
C SER A 1094 11.97 12.70 4.28
N VAL A 1095 12.05 13.95 4.74
CA VAL A 1095 13.22 14.48 5.47
C VAL A 1095 13.32 13.88 6.87
N VAL A 1096 12.17 13.67 7.52
CA VAL A 1096 12.10 13.00 8.82
C VAL A 1096 12.58 11.55 8.72
N THR A 1097 12.14 10.83 7.68
CA THR A 1097 12.57 9.46 7.37
C THR A 1097 14.07 9.37 7.11
N SER A 1098 14.64 10.24 6.29
CA SER A 1098 16.08 10.23 6.04
C SER A 1098 16.88 10.56 7.31
N THR A 1099 16.39 11.48 8.13
CA THR A 1099 17.07 11.88 9.38
C THR A 1099 17.07 10.76 10.41
N ILE A 1100 15.93 10.11 10.67
CA ILE A 1100 15.87 9.02 11.66
C ILE A 1100 16.71 7.81 11.21
N VAL A 1101 16.76 7.52 9.90
CA VAL A 1101 17.62 6.46 9.35
C VAL A 1101 19.10 6.82 9.48
N LEU A 1102 19.49 8.06 9.17
CA LEU A 1102 20.86 8.54 9.35
C LEU A 1102 21.33 8.37 10.81
N TRP A 1103 20.54 8.84 11.78
CA TRP A 1103 20.85 8.68 13.20
C TRP A 1103 20.92 7.22 13.62
N ARG A 1104 20.02 6.36 13.12
CA ARG A 1104 20.09 4.92 13.35
C ARG A 1104 21.43 4.35 12.90
N SER A 1105 21.81 4.62 11.66
CA SER A 1105 23.04 4.10 11.06
C SER A 1105 24.29 4.59 11.81
N LEU A 1106 24.33 5.86 12.23
CA LEU A 1106 25.39 6.37 13.11
C LEU A 1106 25.46 5.62 14.44
N GLY A 1107 24.30 5.30 15.03
CA GLY A 1107 24.21 4.48 16.23
C GLY A 1107 24.75 3.06 16.00
N MET A 1108 24.49 2.45 14.85
CA MET A 1108 25.03 1.12 14.51
C MET A 1108 26.56 1.13 14.51
N VAL A 1109 27.16 2.13 13.85
CA VAL A 1109 28.62 2.27 13.75
C VAL A 1109 29.25 2.52 15.13
N LEU A 1110 28.67 3.44 15.92
CA LEU A 1110 29.16 3.74 17.27
C LEU A 1110 28.94 2.61 18.26
N GLY A 1111 27.91 1.79 18.09
CA GLY A 1111 27.69 0.58 18.89
C GLY A 1111 28.83 -0.42 18.77
N VAL A 1112 29.27 -0.70 17.54
CA VAL A 1112 30.42 -1.60 17.31
C VAL A 1112 31.72 -0.98 17.80
N ALA A 1113 32.02 0.26 17.41
CA ALA A 1113 33.27 0.92 17.79
C ALA A 1113 33.40 1.13 19.31
N GLY A 1114 32.33 1.62 19.95
CA GLY A 1114 32.30 1.90 21.38
C GLY A 1114 32.35 0.63 22.23
N SER A 1115 31.63 -0.43 21.84
CA SER A 1115 31.69 -1.69 22.59
C SER A 1115 33.04 -2.39 22.42
N SER A 1116 33.63 -2.36 21.22
CA SER A 1116 34.99 -2.86 21.01
C SER A 1116 36.02 -2.08 21.82
N LEU A 1117 35.88 -0.76 21.94
CA LEU A 1117 36.76 0.05 22.78
C LEU A 1117 36.74 -0.45 24.23
N VAL A 1118 35.55 -0.69 24.79
CA VAL A 1118 35.38 -1.19 26.16
C VAL A 1118 35.98 -2.58 26.29
N VAL A 1119 35.60 -3.53 25.43
CA VAL A 1119 36.10 -4.92 25.50
C VAL A 1119 37.61 -4.97 25.41
N GLN A 1120 38.23 -4.28 24.43
CA GLN A 1120 39.67 -4.41 24.20
C GLN A 1120 40.51 -3.81 25.33
N ASN A 1121 40.09 -2.65 25.88
CA ASN A 1121 40.78 -2.03 27.01
C ASN A 1121 40.55 -2.82 28.32
N ALA A 1122 39.32 -3.27 28.55
CA ALA A 1122 38.97 -4.06 29.74
C ALA A 1122 39.67 -5.43 29.73
N LEU A 1123 39.72 -6.10 28.57
CA LEU A 1123 40.39 -7.39 28.43
C LEU A 1123 41.88 -7.27 28.75
N LEU A 1124 42.57 -6.23 28.26
CA LEU A 1124 43.98 -6.01 28.60
C LEU A 1124 44.17 -5.77 30.10
N PHE A 1125 43.27 -5.02 30.73
CA PHE A 1125 43.31 -4.78 32.17
C PHE A 1125 43.13 -6.08 32.97
N TYR A 1126 42.09 -6.87 32.69
CA TYR A 1126 41.82 -8.12 33.39
C TYR A 1126 42.83 -9.23 33.09
N LEU A 1127 43.40 -9.25 31.88
CA LEU A 1127 44.49 -10.18 31.54
C LEU A 1127 45.73 -9.89 32.39
N ARG A 1128 46.11 -8.62 32.55
CA ARG A 1128 47.23 -8.23 33.44
C ARG A 1128 46.95 -8.51 34.91
N GLN A 1129 45.68 -8.53 35.30
CA GLN A 1129 45.28 -8.76 36.69
C GLN A 1129 45.17 -10.25 37.05
N TYR A 1130 44.67 -11.09 36.15
CA TYR A 1130 44.34 -12.49 36.45
C TYR A 1130 45.34 -13.50 35.93
N VAL A 1131 46.09 -13.19 34.87
CA VAL A 1131 47.11 -14.12 34.34
C VAL A 1131 48.34 -14.06 35.24
N ASP A 1132 48.51 -15.13 36.01
CA ASP A 1132 49.63 -15.34 36.91
C ASP A 1132 50.10 -16.78 36.77
N LEU A 1133 51.10 -16.99 35.91
CA LEU A 1133 51.64 -18.29 35.53
C LEU A 1133 52.99 -18.57 36.19
N PRO A 1134 53.35 -19.85 36.39
CA PRO A 1134 54.59 -20.23 37.07
C PRO A 1134 55.87 -19.72 36.42
N GLY A 1135 55.88 -19.47 35.10
CA GLY A 1135 57.03 -18.93 34.37
C GLY A 1135 57.25 -17.41 34.51
N GLY A 1136 56.46 -16.73 35.35
CA GLY A 1136 56.67 -15.32 35.68
C GLY A 1136 56.22 -14.33 34.59
N GLU A 1137 56.71 -13.09 34.65
CA GLU A 1137 56.21 -11.99 33.80
C GLU A 1137 56.38 -12.23 32.29
N GLU A 1138 57.41 -12.97 31.87
CA GLU A 1138 57.70 -13.21 30.45
C GLU A 1138 56.69 -14.21 29.84
N GLU A 1139 56.37 -15.29 30.55
CA GLU A 1139 55.32 -16.23 30.16
C GLU A 1139 53.94 -15.55 30.19
N ASN A 1140 53.64 -14.78 31.24
CA ASN A 1140 52.40 -14.00 31.32
C ASN A 1140 52.25 -13.06 30.12
N ARG A 1141 53.31 -12.31 29.76
CA ARG A 1141 53.30 -11.41 28.61
C ARG A 1141 53.04 -12.16 27.30
N SER A 1142 53.69 -13.30 27.11
CA SER A 1142 53.53 -14.12 25.90
C SER A 1142 52.10 -14.65 25.73
N VAL A 1143 51.46 -15.11 26.81
CA VAL A 1143 50.08 -15.60 26.79
C VAL A 1143 49.10 -14.45 26.57
N ILE A 1144 49.34 -13.30 27.21
CA ILE A 1144 48.52 -12.09 27.02
C ILE A 1144 48.58 -11.61 25.57
N GLU A 1145 49.76 -11.59 24.96
CA GLU A 1145 49.93 -11.21 23.54
C GLU A 1145 49.25 -12.23 22.62
N LEU A 1146 49.48 -13.52 22.83
CA LEU A 1146 48.89 -14.60 22.02
C LEU A 1146 47.36 -14.54 21.99
N VAL A 1147 46.74 -14.37 23.15
CA VAL A 1147 45.28 -14.37 23.29
C VAL A 1147 44.65 -13.08 22.72
N ARG A 1148 45.34 -11.94 22.86
CA ARG A 1148 44.92 -10.67 22.25
C ARG A 1148 45.09 -10.66 20.72
N GLU A 1149 45.98 -11.49 20.19
CA GLU A 1149 46.13 -11.69 18.74
C GLU A 1149 45.15 -12.72 18.19
N LYS A 1150 44.90 -13.81 18.93
CA LYS A 1150 44.11 -14.97 18.48
C LYS A 1150 43.14 -15.43 19.57
N VAL A 1151 41.86 -15.09 19.43
CA VAL A 1151 40.78 -15.63 20.29
C VAL A 1151 40.75 -17.16 20.23
N ALA A 1152 41.02 -17.76 19.06
CA ALA A 1152 41.08 -19.21 18.91
C ALA A 1152 42.17 -19.89 19.77
N ALA A 1153 43.21 -19.16 20.19
CA ALA A 1153 44.28 -19.71 21.02
C ALA A 1153 43.79 -20.12 22.42
N VAL A 1154 42.70 -19.53 22.92
CA VAL A 1154 42.12 -19.85 24.23
C VAL A 1154 41.77 -21.34 24.33
N LYS A 1155 41.33 -21.96 23.22
CA LYS A 1155 40.99 -23.39 23.18
C LYS A 1155 42.21 -24.30 23.34
N GLY A 1156 43.39 -23.83 22.91
CA GLY A 1156 44.65 -24.56 23.01
C GLY A 1156 45.40 -24.38 24.32
N LEU A 1157 44.96 -23.49 25.21
CA LEU A 1157 45.52 -23.33 26.54
C LEU A 1157 45.05 -24.47 27.46
N GLU A 1158 45.94 -24.96 28.32
CA GLU A 1158 45.64 -26.03 29.29
C GLU A 1158 45.67 -25.52 30.74
N GLY A 1159 44.92 -26.19 31.61
CA GLY A 1159 44.95 -25.96 33.06
C GLY A 1159 44.56 -24.53 33.48
N VAL A 1160 45.36 -23.97 34.40
CA VAL A 1160 45.09 -22.69 35.07
C VAL A 1160 45.15 -21.50 34.10
N ALA A 1161 46.02 -21.55 33.08
CA ALA A 1161 46.15 -20.48 32.09
C ALA A 1161 44.86 -20.25 31.31
N ARG A 1162 44.20 -21.33 30.89
CA ARG A 1162 42.92 -21.25 30.17
C ARG A 1162 41.83 -20.64 31.05
N GLU A 1163 41.77 -21.06 32.30
CA GLU A 1163 40.76 -20.59 33.26
C GLU A 1163 40.93 -19.09 33.57
N GLN A 1164 42.16 -18.65 33.83
CA GLN A 1164 42.48 -17.22 34.05
C GLN A 1164 42.11 -16.37 32.83
N VAL A 1165 42.43 -16.84 31.62
CA VAL A 1165 42.11 -16.14 30.37
C VAL A 1165 40.61 -16.07 30.10
N ILE A 1166 39.88 -17.18 30.27
CA ILE A 1166 38.41 -17.22 30.12
C ILE A 1166 37.76 -16.23 31.08
N ARG A 1167 38.23 -16.18 32.33
CA ARG A 1167 37.74 -15.22 33.33
C ARG A 1167 38.00 -13.77 32.91
N SER A 1168 39.17 -13.48 32.33
CA SER A 1168 39.45 -12.13 31.79
C SER A 1168 38.50 -11.74 30.65
N TYR A 1169 38.15 -12.67 29.75
CA TYR A 1169 37.14 -12.43 28.71
C TYR A 1169 35.74 -12.24 29.30
N GLU A 1170 35.36 -13.08 30.26
CA GLU A 1170 34.06 -13.02 30.91
C GLU A 1170 33.84 -11.67 31.59
N ASP A 1171 34.80 -11.19 32.36
CA ASP A 1171 34.68 -9.91 33.07
C ASP A 1171 34.77 -8.70 32.12
N ALA A 1172 35.57 -8.78 31.04
CA ALA A 1172 35.61 -7.73 30.01
C ALA A 1172 34.27 -7.60 29.25
N LEU A 1173 33.64 -8.73 28.91
CA LEU A 1173 32.35 -8.76 28.23
C LEU A 1173 31.21 -8.36 29.18
N ARG A 1174 31.24 -8.79 30.45
CA ARG A 1174 30.30 -8.34 31.49
C ARG A 1174 30.35 -6.84 31.68
N LEU A 1175 31.54 -6.23 31.73
CA LEU A 1175 31.69 -4.77 31.80
C LEU A 1175 31.05 -4.08 30.60
N THR A 1176 31.21 -4.66 29.40
CA THR A 1176 30.61 -4.13 28.17
C THR A 1176 29.09 -4.20 28.21
N PHE A 1177 28.51 -5.31 28.68
CA PHE A 1177 27.07 -5.45 28.87
C PHE A 1177 26.53 -4.52 29.96
N LEU A 1178 27.30 -4.28 31.03
CA LEU A 1178 26.98 -3.30 32.07
C LEU A 1178 26.95 -1.87 31.52
N CYS A 1179 27.94 -1.48 30.70
CA CYS A 1179 27.92 -0.19 30.00
C CYS A 1179 26.67 -0.06 29.10
N CYS A 1180 26.29 -1.15 28.41
CA CYS A 1180 25.06 -1.18 27.63
C CYS A 1180 23.80 -1.05 28.52
N ALA A 1181 23.77 -1.67 29.71
CA ALA A 1181 22.67 -1.52 30.64
C ALA A 1181 22.51 -0.06 31.12
N VAL A 1182 23.62 0.64 31.40
CA VAL A 1182 23.60 2.07 31.73
C VAL A 1182 23.04 2.91 30.58
N LEU A 1183 23.47 2.65 29.34
CA LEU A 1183 22.91 3.31 28.15
C LEU A 1183 21.42 2.99 27.94
N ALA A 1184 20.99 1.76 28.25
CA ALA A 1184 19.59 1.37 28.16
C ALA A 1184 18.71 2.08 29.22
N VAL A 1185 19.23 2.33 30.43
CA VAL A 1185 18.58 3.20 31.42
C VAL A 1185 18.43 4.62 30.86
N GLY A 1186 19.49 5.19 30.28
CA GLY A 1186 19.44 6.49 29.61
C GLY A 1186 18.37 6.56 28.52
N ASN A 1187 18.27 5.51 27.69
CA ASN A 1187 17.25 5.40 26.66
C ASN A 1187 15.82 5.36 27.26
N LEU A 1188 15.61 4.60 28.34
CA LEU A 1188 14.32 4.53 29.02
C LEU A 1188 13.93 5.89 29.64
N LEU A 1189 14.89 6.60 30.24
CA LEU A 1189 14.69 7.93 30.81
C LEU A 1189 14.36 8.99 29.74
N LEU A 1190 14.89 8.85 28.52
CA LEU A 1190 14.54 9.72 27.39
C LEU A 1190 13.10 9.51 26.91
N VAL A 1191 12.64 8.26 26.92
CA VAL A 1191 11.31 7.87 26.43
C VAL A 1191 10.20 8.09 27.46
N ALA A 1192 10.46 7.85 28.74
CA ALA A 1192 9.48 7.95 29.82
C ALA A 1192 8.69 9.28 29.85
N PRO A 1193 9.31 10.47 29.73
CA PRO A 1193 8.60 11.75 29.80
C PRO A 1193 7.84 12.11 28.52
N ILE A 1194 8.06 11.39 27.41
CA ILE A 1194 7.46 11.72 26.11
C ILE A 1194 5.92 11.64 26.21
N ARG A 1195 5.25 12.67 25.68
CA ARG A 1195 3.79 12.68 25.48
C ARG A 1195 3.52 12.67 23.98
N LEU A 1196 2.95 11.56 23.48
CA LEU A 1196 2.55 11.40 22.09
C LEU A 1196 1.02 11.44 21.95
N PRO A 1197 0.50 12.11 20.91
CA PRO A 1197 -0.93 12.07 20.61
C PRO A 1197 -1.36 10.65 20.21
N ARG A 1198 -2.66 10.36 20.35
CA ARG A 1198 -3.25 9.11 19.84
C ARG A 1198 -3.55 9.26 18.35
N LEU A 1199 -3.32 8.19 17.60
CA LEU A 1199 -3.68 8.12 16.19
C LEU A 1199 -5.22 8.22 16.05
N GLY A 1200 -5.72 9.20 15.31
CA GLY A 1200 -7.16 9.34 14.99
C GLY A 1200 -7.97 10.25 15.92
N LYS A 1201 -7.39 10.87 16.95
CA LYS A 1201 -8.05 11.99 17.66
C LYS A 1201 -7.60 13.30 17.04
N GLY A 1202 -8.48 13.94 16.28
CA GLY A 1202 -8.38 15.36 15.94
C GLY A 1202 -8.58 16.19 17.21
N GLU A 1203 -7.54 16.36 18.01
CA GLU A 1203 -7.52 17.38 19.04
C GLU A 1203 -6.89 18.64 18.45
N ARG A 1204 -7.73 19.68 18.35
CA ARG A 1204 -7.38 21.08 18.14
C ARG A 1204 -6.11 21.39 18.95
N ARG A 1205 -5.01 21.67 18.27
CA ARG A 1205 -3.89 22.40 18.88
C ARG A 1205 -4.12 23.87 18.61
N GLY A 1206 -4.48 24.59 19.68
CA GLY A 1206 -4.30 26.04 19.76
C GLY A 1206 -2.85 26.40 20.05
#